data_AF-A0A496W1G8-F1
#
_entry.id   AF-A0A496W1G8-F1
#
_cell.length_a   1.000
_cell.length_b   1.000
_cell.length_c   1.000
_cell.angle_alpha   90.00
_cell.angle_beta   90.00
_cell.angle_gamma   90.00
#
_symmetry.space_group_name_H-M   'P 1'
#
loop_
_entity.id
_entity.type
_entity.pdbx_description
1 polymer ?
#
loop_
_entity_poly.entity_id
_entity_poly.type
_entity_poly.pdbx_seq_one_letter_code
_entity_poly.pdbx_strand_id
1 'polypeptide(L)'
;MNFFNNLKVGKKIITGYLAILVLMIGMAAVLLLSLNNLTKNFSFLVEHDQPVLANAHQLAKLVADMETGERGFLITGKDEFLEPFQNGMAQFDQLLETEKKLVSDNPAQVAILDKIERLHNEWIQVVAKPAIAKRREANQATVSAESLQEVLKVGVGKGILDELRGVLDKMEVSTKPNDLESIILTLKIAKDMLDQETGQRGFLITGEDSFLEPYHNGQAQLVKDITALRTRLVDDSDKLALLKQVESLAFKWIEKAAKPEINARLEMNANPVTMADVSAMIQAGTGKALLDQMRTEFDSFIQTENELNTHRSDDVKQDVFLAHTLTLGLTLGSLLIGLLLGISISRSITRPLTTLTEMGNKMLAGDIKQIPDIQTYSDISQITSRQDEMGEIGRTYDALARYFRTVIEDIVQISQGLAKGNLRVTPQAEYKGDFVQIKQALETALSNLLLVTEDIVQVSQGLAAGNLRVKPRAEYGGDFIQIKQALETTTSDLSQVIENIVQVLKGLAEGGKNVTAQAEYRGDFIQIKNALEMAAAKLAEATAQNAIQNWLKTGQTQLNEQIRGEQAVMTLAKNIITFLTTYLEAQVGVFYLLEEEKRAKGFAQKGKEAMSDRVRLKLLASYAYTQRKGMTNEFEIGEGLIGQAALEKQRIIVNEVPEDYIQIQSGLGEAVPQNLIVIPFLYENTVKGIIEIGSFHAITEIQLEFLDQIMPNIGIAVNTADSRTKMQALISEQ
;
A
#
# COMPACT_ATOMS: atom_id res chain seq x y z
N MET A 1 10.35 1.35 -30.09
CA MET A 1 9.53 0.68 -29.05
C MET A 1 8.63 1.64 -28.25
N ASN A 2 8.79 2.98 -28.35
CA ASN A 2 7.99 3.94 -27.57
C ASN A 2 6.58 4.23 -28.10
N PHE A 3 6.33 4.04 -29.40
CA PHE A 3 5.01 4.33 -29.99
C PHE A 3 3.90 3.45 -29.41
N PHE A 4 4.14 2.14 -29.28
CA PHE A 4 3.14 1.20 -28.76
C PHE A 4 2.82 1.44 -27.27
N ASN A 5 3.79 1.96 -26.51
CA ASN A 5 3.59 2.26 -25.09
C ASN A 5 2.67 3.46 -24.84
N ASN A 6 2.58 4.40 -25.80
CA ASN A 6 1.77 5.61 -25.69
C ASN A 6 0.40 5.52 -26.38
N LEU A 7 0.12 4.44 -27.12
CA LEU A 7 -1.22 4.20 -27.66
C LEU A 7 -2.22 4.00 -26.52
N LYS A 8 -3.47 4.40 -26.75
CA LYS A 8 -4.57 4.04 -25.85
C LYS A 8 -4.69 2.52 -25.74
N VAL A 9 -5.00 2.00 -24.56
CA VAL A 9 -5.11 0.56 -24.26
C VAL A 9 -6.01 -0.16 -25.28
N GLY A 10 -7.18 0.42 -25.58
CA GLY A 10 -8.09 -0.12 -26.59
C GLY A 10 -7.46 -0.18 -27.99
N LYS A 11 -6.71 0.86 -28.39
CA LYS A 11 -5.99 0.88 -29.67
C LYS A 11 -4.89 -0.17 -29.74
N LYS A 12 -4.14 -0.42 -28.66
CA LYS A 12 -3.11 -1.47 -28.61
C LYS A 12 -3.69 -2.85 -28.87
N ILE A 13 -4.78 -3.18 -28.17
CA ILE A 13 -5.46 -4.47 -28.30
C ILE A 13 -5.97 -4.64 -29.74
N ILE A 14 -6.65 -3.61 -30.29
CA ILE A 14 -7.15 -3.64 -31.67
C ILE A 14 -6.00 -3.82 -32.67
N THR A 15 -4.91 -3.06 -32.54
CA THR A 15 -3.75 -3.20 -33.45
C THR A 15 -3.12 -4.60 -33.39
N GLY A 16 -3.10 -5.23 -32.21
CA GLY A 16 -2.63 -6.61 -32.05
C GLY A 16 -3.52 -7.60 -32.79
N TYR A 17 -4.84 -7.52 -32.60
CA TYR A 17 -5.77 -8.38 -33.33
C TYR A 17 -5.75 -8.15 -34.83
N LEU A 18 -5.67 -6.89 -35.27
CA LEU A 18 -5.68 -6.53 -36.68
C LEU A 18 -4.40 -7.00 -37.39
N ALA A 19 -3.24 -6.95 -36.71
CA ALA A 19 -2.00 -7.52 -37.23
C ALA A 19 -2.10 -9.04 -37.44
N ILE A 20 -2.68 -9.77 -36.48
CA ILE A 20 -2.90 -11.22 -36.61
C ILE A 20 -3.87 -11.53 -37.76
N LEU A 21 -4.93 -10.74 -37.89
CA LEU A 21 -5.95 -10.94 -38.94
C LEU A 21 -5.38 -10.68 -40.34
N VAL A 22 -4.56 -9.65 -40.52
CA VAL A 22 -3.84 -9.39 -41.78
C VAL A 22 -2.89 -10.54 -42.13
N LEU A 23 -2.18 -11.11 -41.15
CA LEU A 23 -1.32 -12.28 -41.37
C LEU A 23 -2.13 -13.51 -41.78
N MET A 24 -3.28 -13.75 -41.16
CA MET A 24 -4.18 -14.86 -41.54
C MET A 24 -4.70 -14.70 -42.97
N ILE A 25 -5.11 -13.48 -43.36
CA ILE A 25 -5.55 -13.20 -44.74
C ILE A 25 -4.41 -13.43 -45.73
N GLY A 26 -3.20 -12.95 -45.41
CA GLY A 26 -2.02 -13.17 -46.25
C GLY A 26 -1.69 -14.66 -46.40
N MET A 27 -1.76 -15.42 -45.31
CA MET A 27 -1.55 -16.87 -45.33
C MET A 27 -2.61 -17.58 -46.18
N ALA A 28 -3.89 -17.23 -46.02
CA ALA A 28 -4.98 -17.78 -46.83
C ALA A 28 -4.81 -17.46 -48.32
N ALA A 29 -4.39 -16.23 -48.67
CA ALA A 29 -4.14 -15.83 -50.04
C ALA A 29 -3.00 -16.65 -50.67
N VAL A 30 -1.88 -16.82 -49.96
CA VAL A 30 -0.76 -17.66 -50.45
C VAL A 30 -1.19 -19.11 -50.63
N LEU A 31 -1.97 -19.66 -49.68
CA LEU A 31 -2.49 -21.02 -49.78
C LEU A 31 -3.39 -21.19 -51.01
N LEU A 32 -4.32 -20.26 -51.24
CA LEU A 32 -5.23 -20.31 -52.39
C LEU A 32 -4.49 -20.21 -53.73
N LEU A 33 -3.54 -19.28 -53.85
CA LEU A 33 -2.71 -19.14 -55.05
C LEU A 33 -1.90 -20.40 -55.33
N SER A 34 -1.29 -20.96 -54.28
CA SER A 34 -0.49 -22.18 -54.38
C SER A 34 -1.33 -23.40 -54.76
N LEU A 35 -2.52 -23.55 -54.17
CA LEU A 35 -3.45 -24.63 -54.52
C LEU A 35 -3.90 -24.51 -55.99
N ASN A 36 -4.18 -23.29 -56.46
CA ASN A 36 -4.62 -23.07 -57.83
C ASN A 36 -3.53 -23.44 -58.85
N ASN A 37 -2.28 -23.06 -58.61
CA ASN A 37 -1.14 -23.44 -59.47
C ASN A 37 -0.93 -24.96 -59.47
N LEU A 38 -0.96 -25.58 -58.29
CA LEU A 38 -0.78 -27.03 -58.13
C LEU A 38 -1.88 -27.80 -58.85
N THR A 39 -3.13 -27.35 -58.73
CA THR A 39 -4.28 -27.99 -59.39
C THR A 39 -4.15 -27.89 -60.90
N LYS A 40 -3.77 -26.71 -61.43
CA LYS A 40 -3.60 -26.48 -62.87
C LYS A 40 -2.47 -27.33 -63.48
N ASN A 41 -1.30 -27.38 -62.84
CA ASN A 41 -0.15 -28.12 -63.36
C ASN A 41 -0.38 -29.64 -63.24
N PHE A 42 -0.99 -30.08 -62.14
CA PHE A 42 -1.36 -31.49 -61.96
C PHE A 42 -2.46 -31.94 -62.93
N SER A 43 -3.50 -31.13 -63.15
CA SER A 43 -4.56 -31.46 -64.11
C SER A 43 -4.01 -31.58 -65.52
N PHE A 44 -3.10 -30.69 -65.92
CA PHE A 44 -2.46 -30.76 -67.22
C PHE A 44 -1.67 -32.07 -67.39
N LEU A 45 -0.87 -32.46 -66.40
CA LEU A 45 -0.10 -33.70 -66.43
C LEU A 45 -0.99 -34.95 -66.62
N VAL A 46 -2.16 -34.99 -65.97
CA VAL A 46 -3.08 -36.14 -66.00
C VAL A 46 -3.97 -36.14 -67.24
N GLU A 47 -4.55 -34.99 -67.59
CA GLU A 47 -5.54 -34.89 -68.67
C GLU A 47 -4.92 -34.79 -70.07
N HIS A 48 -3.64 -34.40 -70.16
CA HIS A 48 -2.94 -34.21 -71.43
C HIS A 48 -1.78 -35.19 -71.63
N ASP A 49 -0.75 -35.14 -70.78
CA ASP A 49 0.53 -35.84 -71.04
C ASP A 49 0.43 -37.37 -70.92
N GLN A 50 -0.42 -37.86 -70.02
CA GLN A 50 -0.64 -39.29 -69.91
C GLN A 50 -1.32 -39.88 -71.16
N PRO A 51 -2.47 -39.36 -71.64
CA PRO A 51 -3.10 -39.83 -72.88
C PRO A 51 -2.18 -39.88 -74.10
N VAL A 52 -1.31 -38.88 -74.27
CA VAL A 52 -0.29 -38.82 -75.34
C VAL A 52 0.60 -40.08 -75.32
N LEU A 53 1.19 -40.39 -74.17
CA LEU A 53 2.04 -41.60 -74.04
C LEU A 53 1.27 -42.90 -74.27
N ALA A 54 0.03 -43.01 -73.79
CA ALA A 54 -0.80 -44.19 -73.99
C ALA A 54 -1.14 -44.41 -75.48
N ASN A 55 -1.55 -43.36 -76.17
CA ASN A 55 -1.84 -43.39 -77.61
C ASN A 55 -0.61 -43.74 -78.44
N ALA A 56 0.56 -43.18 -78.11
CA ALA A 56 1.82 -43.50 -78.80
C ALA A 56 2.17 -44.99 -78.69
N HIS A 57 2.02 -45.59 -77.50
CA HIS A 57 2.22 -47.02 -77.31
C HIS A 57 1.18 -47.87 -78.05
N GLN A 58 -0.08 -47.42 -78.09
CA GLN A 58 -1.12 -48.09 -78.85
C GLN A 58 -0.88 -48.02 -80.36
N LEU A 59 -0.44 -46.88 -80.90
CA LEU A 59 -0.05 -46.74 -82.31
C LEU A 59 1.09 -47.70 -82.68
N ALA A 60 2.12 -47.80 -81.83
CA ALA A 60 3.21 -48.75 -82.04
C ALA A 60 2.74 -50.21 -82.02
N LYS A 61 1.82 -50.56 -81.09
CA LYS A 61 1.17 -51.89 -81.04
C LYS A 61 0.40 -52.19 -82.33
N LEU A 62 -0.41 -51.24 -82.82
CA LEU A 62 -1.20 -51.42 -84.05
C LEU A 62 -0.30 -51.69 -85.26
N VAL A 63 0.86 -51.01 -85.38
CA VAL A 63 1.83 -51.27 -86.46
C VAL A 63 2.42 -52.67 -86.35
N ALA A 64 2.77 -53.11 -85.15
CA ALA A 64 3.27 -54.46 -84.92
C ALA A 64 2.18 -55.54 -85.19
N ASP A 65 0.91 -55.25 -84.90
CA ASP A 65 -0.23 -56.15 -85.18
C ASP A 65 -0.43 -56.27 -86.70
N MET A 66 -0.30 -55.15 -87.41
CA MET A 66 -0.31 -55.14 -88.87
C MET A 66 0.83 -55.97 -89.45
N GLU A 67 2.07 -55.75 -89.00
CA GLU A 67 3.22 -56.55 -89.44
C GLU A 67 3.00 -58.05 -89.19
N THR A 68 2.49 -58.41 -88.01
CA THR A 68 2.24 -59.79 -87.62
C THR A 68 1.17 -60.45 -88.49
N GLY A 69 0.08 -59.74 -88.77
CA GLY A 69 -1.00 -60.23 -89.63
C GLY A 69 -0.56 -60.42 -91.09
N GLU A 70 0.19 -59.45 -91.61
CA GLU A 70 0.78 -59.51 -92.97
C GLU A 70 1.70 -60.73 -93.10
N ARG A 71 2.66 -60.90 -92.19
CA ARG A 71 3.59 -62.03 -92.19
C ARG A 71 2.85 -63.36 -92.01
N GLY A 72 1.86 -63.42 -91.13
CA GLY A 72 1.03 -64.61 -90.94
C GLY A 72 0.32 -65.06 -92.21
N PHE A 73 -0.19 -64.10 -92.99
CA PHE A 73 -0.80 -64.38 -94.28
C PHE A 73 0.24 -64.82 -95.32
N LEU A 74 1.39 -64.16 -95.40
CA LEU A 74 2.46 -64.54 -96.31
C LEU A 74 2.93 -65.98 -96.10
N ILE A 75 3.06 -66.40 -94.83
CA ILE A 75 3.45 -67.76 -94.46
C ILE A 75 2.36 -68.76 -94.85
N THR A 76 1.16 -68.57 -94.30
CA THR A 76 0.12 -69.62 -94.29
C THR A 76 -0.77 -69.60 -95.52
N GLY A 77 -0.89 -68.43 -96.18
CA GLY A 77 -1.81 -68.20 -97.27
C GLY A 77 -3.29 -68.09 -96.88
N LYS A 78 -3.64 -68.15 -95.58
CA LYS A 78 -5.03 -68.13 -95.13
C LYS A 78 -5.46 -66.72 -94.71
N ASP A 79 -6.60 -66.26 -95.23
CA ASP A 79 -7.13 -64.92 -94.96
C ASP A 79 -7.42 -64.64 -93.47
N GLU A 80 -7.65 -65.67 -92.64
CA GLU A 80 -7.83 -65.53 -91.19
C GLU A 80 -6.64 -64.86 -90.48
N PHE A 81 -5.44 -64.88 -91.08
CA PHE A 81 -4.27 -64.19 -90.53
C PHE A 81 -4.21 -62.70 -90.90
N LEU A 82 -5.04 -62.22 -91.83
CA LEU A 82 -5.10 -60.79 -92.18
C LEU A 82 -5.99 -59.96 -91.25
N GLU A 83 -6.71 -60.58 -90.31
CA GLU A 83 -7.59 -59.87 -89.37
C GLU A 83 -6.85 -58.81 -88.54
N PRO A 84 -5.69 -59.09 -87.89
CA PRO A 84 -4.91 -58.05 -87.19
C PRO A 84 -4.45 -56.92 -88.11
N PHE A 85 -4.12 -57.23 -89.37
CA PHE A 85 -3.73 -56.23 -90.37
C PHE A 85 -4.89 -55.30 -90.75
N GLN A 86 -6.07 -55.86 -90.99
CA GLN A 86 -7.26 -55.06 -91.34
C GLN A 86 -7.73 -54.20 -90.17
N ASN A 87 -7.78 -54.77 -88.96
CA ASN A 87 -8.18 -54.07 -87.76
C ASN A 87 -7.18 -52.96 -87.38
N GLY A 88 -5.88 -53.26 -87.46
CA GLY A 88 -4.82 -52.29 -87.19
C GLY A 88 -4.90 -51.08 -88.13
N MET A 89 -5.08 -51.32 -89.42
CA MET A 89 -5.20 -50.26 -90.43
C MET A 89 -6.42 -49.36 -90.18
N ALA A 90 -7.56 -49.92 -89.76
CA ALA A 90 -8.76 -49.14 -89.48
C ALA A 90 -8.63 -48.23 -88.25
N GLN A 91 -7.87 -48.66 -87.23
CA GLN A 91 -7.69 -47.92 -85.98
C GLN A 91 -6.53 -46.92 -86.03
N PHE A 92 -5.48 -47.22 -86.80
CA PHE A 92 -4.25 -46.44 -86.83
C PHE A 92 -4.50 -44.98 -87.25
N ASP A 93 -5.20 -44.77 -88.38
CA ASP A 93 -5.44 -43.43 -88.91
C ASP A 93 -6.25 -42.56 -87.94
N GLN A 94 -7.27 -43.15 -87.30
CA GLN A 94 -8.10 -42.43 -86.33
C GLN A 94 -7.30 -42.02 -85.09
N LEU A 95 -6.50 -42.94 -84.55
CA LEU A 95 -5.72 -42.70 -83.34
C LEU A 95 -4.57 -41.71 -83.60
N LEU A 96 -3.95 -41.79 -84.78
CA LEU A 96 -2.89 -40.88 -85.20
C LEU A 96 -3.39 -39.43 -85.29
N GLU A 97 -4.57 -39.21 -85.86
CA GLU A 97 -5.19 -37.89 -85.93
C GLU A 97 -5.60 -37.34 -84.55
N THR A 98 -6.04 -38.21 -83.63
CA THR A 98 -6.26 -37.82 -82.24
C THR A 98 -4.94 -37.41 -81.58
N GLU A 99 -3.87 -38.16 -81.81
CA GLU A 99 -2.57 -37.89 -81.22
C GLU A 99 -1.97 -36.57 -81.71
N LYS A 100 -2.02 -36.30 -83.02
CA LYS A 100 -1.58 -35.02 -83.61
C LYS A 100 -2.33 -33.82 -83.03
N LYS A 101 -3.62 -33.98 -82.69
CA LYS A 101 -4.41 -32.92 -82.04
C LYS A 101 -3.99 -32.69 -80.60
N LEU A 102 -3.69 -33.75 -79.86
CA LEU A 102 -3.20 -33.64 -78.49
C LEU A 102 -1.86 -32.91 -78.47
N VAL A 103 -0.88 -33.32 -79.28
CA VAL A 103 0.45 -32.69 -79.33
C VAL A 103 0.53 -31.47 -80.26
N SER A 104 -0.60 -30.86 -80.60
CA SER A 104 -0.65 -29.75 -81.58
C SER A 104 0.10 -28.48 -81.13
N ASP A 105 0.37 -28.35 -79.84
CA ASP A 105 1.19 -27.31 -79.23
C ASP A 105 2.69 -27.56 -79.37
N ASN A 106 3.11 -28.75 -79.80
CA ASN A 106 4.50 -29.15 -79.99
C ASN A 106 4.79 -29.50 -81.47
N PRO A 107 5.23 -28.51 -82.29
CA PRO A 107 5.48 -28.72 -83.72
C PRO A 107 6.50 -29.81 -84.03
N ALA A 108 7.46 -30.08 -83.13
CA ALA A 108 8.45 -31.12 -83.32
C ALA A 108 7.82 -32.52 -83.24
N GLN A 109 6.88 -32.72 -82.31
CA GLN A 109 6.17 -33.98 -82.15
C GLN A 109 5.19 -34.24 -83.30
N VAL A 110 4.47 -33.21 -83.73
CA VAL A 110 3.61 -33.29 -84.93
C VAL A 110 4.43 -33.71 -86.15
N ALA A 111 5.65 -33.17 -86.32
CA ALA A 111 6.53 -33.54 -87.43
C ALA A 111 6.99 -35.01 -87.38
N ILE A 112 7.21 -35.58 -86.19
CA ILE A 112 7.51 -37.01 -86.01
C ILE A 112 6.29 -37.86 -86.38
N LEU A 113 5.09 -37.49 -85.91
CA LEU A 113 3.84 -38.18 -86.24
C LEU A 113 3.53 -38.12 -87.75
N ASP A 114 3.77 -36.99 -88.41
CA ASP A 114 3.65 -36.86 -89.87
C ASP A 114 4.67 -37.75 -90.61
N LYS A 115 5.86 -37.95 -90.04
CA LYS A 115 6.87 -38.86 -90.60
C LYS A 115 6.46 -40.32 -90.43
N ILE A 116 5.96 -40.69 -89.26
CA ILE A 116 5.36 -42.01 -89.00
C ILE A 116 4.22 -42.28 -89.98
N GLU A 117 3.32 -41.31 -90.20
CA GLU A 117 2.23 -41.43 -91.17
C GLU A 117 2.73 -41.73 -92.59
N ARG A 118 3.77 -41.00 -93.04
CA ARG A 118 4.36 -41.21 -94.36
C ARG A 118 4.98 -42.60 -94.47
N LEU A 119 5.77 -43.01 -93.48
CA LEU A 119 6.40 -44.33 -93.45
C LEU A 119 5.36 -45.46 -93.39
N HIS A 120 4.28 -45.29 -92.63
CA HIS A 120 3.18 -46.22 -92.54
C HIS A 120 2.49 -46.38 -93.90
N ASN A 121 2.11 -45.26 -94.52
CA ASN A 121 1.48 -45.27 -95.84
C ASN A 121 2.40 -45.87 -96.91
N GLU A 122 3.70 -45.56 -96.87
CA GLU A 122 4.70 -46.12 -97.78
C GLU A 122 4.82 -47.64 -97.59
N TRP A 123 4.94 -48.12 -96.35
CA TRP A 123 4.99 -49.55 -96.04
C TRP A 123 3.74 -50.29 -96.53
N ILE A 124 2.54 -49.75 -96.25
CA ILE A 124 1.28 -50.34 -96.68
C ILE A 124 1.20 -50.47 -98.21
N GLN A 125 1.55 -49.41 -98.94
CA GLN A 125 1.34 -49.34 -100.40
C GLN A 125 2.45 -50.03 -101.19
N VAL A 126 3.70 -49.95 -100.73
CA VAL A 126 4.88 -50.44 -101.46
C VAL A 126 5.22 -51.89 -101.10
N VAL A 127 4.95 -52.29 -99.85
CA VAL A 127 5.36 -53.60 -99.32
C VAL A 127 4.15 -54.48 -99.04
N ALA A 128 3.31 -54.11 -98.07
CA ALA A 128 2.29 -55.01 -97.53
C ALA A 128 1.21 -55.40 -98.56
N LYS A 129 0.54 -54.42 -99.20
CA LYS A 129 -0.52 -54.71 -100.19
C LYS A 129 0.01 -55.50 -101.40
N PRO A 130 1.14 -55.14 -102.03
CA PRO A 130 1.69 -55.93 -103.13
C PRO A 130 2.12 -57.34 -102.73
N ALA A 131 2.69 -57.52 -101.53
CA ALA A 131 3.10 -58.84 -101.03
C ALA A 131 1.88 -59.75 -100.77
N ILE A 132 0.85 -59.23 -100.10
CA ILE A 132 -0.43 -59.92 -99.89
C ILE A 132 -1.08 -60.29 -101.23
N ALA A 133 -1.12 -59.37 -102.20
CA ALA A 133 -1.72 -59.62 -103.51
C ALA A 133 -0.98 -60.73 -104.28
N LYS A 134 0.35 -60.66 -104.36
CA LYS A 134 1.19 -61.70 -104.99
C LYS A 134 1.02 -63.06 -104.31
N ARG A 135 0.93 -63.09 -102.98
CA ARG A 135 0.70 -64.35 -102.25
C ARG A 135 -0.70 -64.92 -102.52
N ARG A 136 -1.73 -64.07 -102.63
CA ARG A 136 -3.09 -64.48 -103.04
C ARG A 136 -3.11 -65.09 -104.44
N GLU A 137 -2.38 -64.50 -105.39
CA GLU A 137 -2.21 -65.04 -106.75
C GLU A 137 -1.49 -66.40 -106.75
N ALA A 138 -0.40 -66.53 -106.00
CA ALA A 138 0.36 -67.78 -105.87
C ALA A 138 -0.45 -68.92 -105.23
N ASN A 139 -1.34 -68.61 -104.28
CA ASN A 139 -2.26 -69.58 -103.67
C ASN A 139 -3.29 -70.17 -104.65
N GLN A 140 -3.62 -69.47 -105.74
CA GLN A 140 -4.59 -69.93 -106.74
C GLN A 140 -3.94 -70.84 -107.80
N ALA A 141 -2.60 -70.84 -107.93
CA ALA A 141 -1.89 -71.47 -109.05
C ALA A 141 -1.26 -72.85 -108.75
N THR A 142 -1.18 -73.31 -107.50
CA THR A 142 -0.58 -74.63 -107.18
C THR A 142 -1.07 -75.20 -105.85
N VAL A 143 -1.62 -76.43 -105.86
CA VAL A 143 -1.81 -77.26 -104.66
C VAL A 143 -0.48 -77.97 -104.36
N SER A 144 0.36 -77.35 -103.54
CA SER A 144 1.30 -78.07 -102.66
C SER A 144 1.83 -77.10 -101.60
N ALA A 145 1.09 -77.00 -100.50
CA ALA A 145 1.53 -76.36 -99.26
C ALA A 145 1.67 -77.41 -98.13
N GLU A 146 1.93 -78.67 -98.47
CA GLU A 146 1.91 -79.78 -97.50
C GLU A 146 3.23 -79.92 -96.72
N SER A 147 4.38 -79.47 -97.24
CA SER A 147 5.66 -79.57 -96.53
C SER A 147 5.92 -78.48 -95.48
N LEU A 148 5.22 -77.33 -95.55
CA LEU A 148 5.29 -76.29 -94.51
C LEU A 148 4.18 -76.44 -93.44
N GLN A 149 3.08 -77.13 -93.79
CA GLN A 149 1.96 -77.41 -92.89
C GLN A 149 2.32 -78.38 -91.75
N GLU A 150 3.34 -79.22 -91.93
CA GLU A 150 3.74 -80.19 -90.92
C GLU A 150 4.73 -79.62 -89.89
N VAL A 151 5.55 -78.63 -90.29
CA VAL A 151 6.44 -77.85 -89.41
C VAL A 151 5.64 -76.76 -88.67
N LEU A 152 4.66 -76.15 -89.35
CA LEU A 152 3.67 -75.26 -88.74
C LEU A 152 2.49 -76.11 -88.25
N LYS A 153 2.61 -76.87 -87.16
CA LYS A 153 1.42 -77.41 -86.47
C LYS A 153 0.62 -76.24 -85.88
N VAL A 154 -0.24 -75.68 -86.74
CA VAL A 154 -0.98 -74.40 -86.70
C VAL A 154 -1.80 -74.12 -85.42
N GLY A 155 -1.92 -75.05 -84.47
CA GLY A 155 -2.85 -74.90 -83.35
C GLY A 155 -2.29 -74.34 -82.04
N VAL A 156 -1.05 -74.72 -81.67
CA VAL A 156 -0.61 -74.55 -80.26
C VAL A 156 -0.13 -73.13 -79.98
N GLY A 157 0.77 -72.58 -80.80
CA GLY A 157 1.31 -71.23 -80.61
C GLY A 157 0.25 -70.13 -80.77
N LYS A 158 -0.56 -70.21 -81.83
CA LYS A 158 -1.66 -69.25 -82.11
C LYS A 158 -2.69 -69.24 -80.98
N GLY A 159 -3.15 -70.42 -80.54
CA GLY A 159 -4.15 -70.51 -79.46
C GLY A 159 -3.67 -69.91 -78.13
N ILE A 160 -2.40 -70.11 -77.77
CA ILE A 160 -1.83 -69.51 -76.56
C ILE A 160 -1.71 -67.99 -76.68
N LEU A 161 -1.33 -67.47 -77.86
CA LEU A 161 -1.22 -66.03 -78.10
C LEU A 161 -2.58 -65.34 -78.14
N ASP A 162 -3.60 -65.97 -78.71
CA ASP A 162 -4.96 -65.44 -78.72
C ASP A 162 -5.56 -65.42 -77.30
N GLU A 163 -5.28 -66.45 -76.50
CA GLU A 163 -5.63 -66.47 -75.08
C GLU A 163 -4.91 -65.36 -74.30
N LEU A 164 -3.61 -65.15 -74.58
CA LEU A 164 -2.80 -64.11 -73.97
C LEU A 164 -3.30 -62.71 -74.35
N ARG A 165 -3.62 -62.46 -75.63
CA ARG A 165 -4.27 -61.22 -76.10
C ARG A 165 -5.58 -60.98 -75.36
N GLY A 166 -6.43 -62.01 -75.25
CA GLY A 166 -7.69 -61.91 -74.53
C GLY A 166 -7.55 -61.61 -73.03
N VAL A 167 -6.48 -62.08 -72.37
CA VAL A 167 -6.19 -61.71 -70.96
C VAL A 167 -5.66 -60.27 -70.87
N LEU A 168 -4.81 -59.85 -71.79
CA LEU A 168 -4.30 -58.47 -71.85
C LEU A 168 -5.42 -57.47 -72.14
N ASP A 169 -6.33 -57.77 -73.07
CA ASP A 169 -7.49 -56.92 -73.37
C ASP A 169 -8.43 -56.82 -72.17
N LYS A 170 -8.66 -57.92 -71.45
CA LYS A 170 -9.42 -57.89 -70.18
C LYS A 170 -8.72 -57.04 -69.13
N MET A 171 -7.39 -57.10 -69.06
CA MET A 171 -6.61 -56.29 -68.12
C MET A 171 -6.68 -54.81 -68.48
N GLU A 172 -6.61 -54.48 -69.76
CA GLU A 172 -6.78 -53.12 -70.28
C GLU A 172 -8.17 -52.58 -69.95
N VAL A 173 -9.24 -53.32 -70.28
CA VAL A 173 -10.64 -52.92 -70.04
C VAL A 173 -10.98 -52.83 -68.55
N SER A 174 -10.40 -53.68 -67.71
CA SER A 174 -10.62 -53.65 -66.25
C SER A 174 -9.76 -52.62 -65.52
N THR A 175 -8.79 -52.02 -66.21
CA THR A 175 -7.99 -50.93 -65.65
C THR A 175 -8.81 -49.64 -65.63
N LYS A 176 -8.76 -48.92 -64.51
CA LYS A 176 -9.53 -47.68 -64.36
C LYS A 176 -9.04 -46.69 -65.44
N PRO A 177 -9.93 -45.92 -66.09
CA PRO A 177 -9.53 -44.92 -67.08
C PRO A 177 -8.47 -43.93 -66.58
N ASN A 178 -8.37 -43.72 -65.26
CA ASN A 178 -7.41 -42.81 -64.63
C ASN A 178 -6.11 -43.49 -64.16
N ASP A 179 -5.93 -44.81 -64.36
CA ASP A 179 -4.67 -45.51 -64.04
C ASP A 179 -3.87 -45.78 -65.31
N LEU A 180 -3.51 -44.69 -65.99
CA LEU A 180 -2.97 -44.75 -67.34
C LEU A 180 -1.59 -45.41 -67.42
N GLU A 181 -0.77 -45.34 -66.36
CA GLU A 181 0.50 -46.07 -66.30
C GLU A 181 0.30 -47.59 -66.33
N SER A 182 -0.72 -48.12 -65.66
CA SER A 182 -1.05 -49.54 -65.74
C SER A 182 -1.54 -49.92 -67.14
N ILE A 183 -2.29 -49.03 -67.80
CA ILE A 183 -2.71 -49.20 -69.21
C ILE A 183 -1.46 -49.22 -70.11
N ILE A 184 -0.58 -48.24 -69.99
CA ILE A 184 0.68 -48.15 -70.75
C ILE A 184 1.54 -49.40 -70.56
N LEU A 185 1.72 -49.86 -69.31
CA LEU A 185 2.49 -51.08 -69.03
C LEU A 185 1.83 -52.33 -69.63
N THR A 186 0.49 -52.40 -69.62
CA THR A 186 -0.25 -53.50 -70.26
C THR A 186 -0.04 -53.49 -71.78
N LEU A 187 -0.07 -52.30 -72.40
CA LEU A 187 0.20 -52.12 -73.82
C LEU A 187 1.65 -52.46 -74.19
N LYS A 188 2.62 -52.07 -73.36
CA LYS A 188 4.03 -52.46 -73.52
C LYS A 188 4.22 -53.97 -73.45
N ILE A 189 3.62 -54.63 -72.47
CA ILE A 189 3.64 -56.10 -72.35
C ILE A 189 3.04 -56.76 -73.60
N ALA A 190 1.94 -56.23 -74.13
CA ALA A 190 1.34 -56.71 -75.37
C ALA A 190 2.30 -56.56 -76.55
N LYS A 191 2.93 -55.39 -76.68
CA LYS A 191 3.94 -55.09 -77.71
C LYS A 191 5.15 -56.02 -77.58
N ASP A 192 5.68 -56.24 -76.39
CA ASP A 192 6.85 -57.10 -76.16
C ASP A 192 6.59 -58.55 -76.55
N MET A 193 5.37 -59.05 -76.30
CA MET A 193 4.94 -60.37 -76.75
C MET A 193 4.80 -60.46 -78.26
N LEU A 194 4.35 -59.37 -78.89
CA LEU A 194 4.18 -59.28 -80.33
C LEU A 194 5.51 -59.13 -81.07
N ASP A 195 6.46 -58.36 -80.54
CA ASP A 195 7.83 -58.27 -81.03
C ASP A 195 8.52 -59.64 -80.95
N GLN A 196 8.23 -60.42 -79.89
CA GLN A 196 8.65 -61.83 -79.80
C GLN A 196 8.06 -62.71 -80.90
N GLU A 197 6.74 -62.68 -81.08
CA GLU A 197 6.10 -63.40 -82.18
C GLU A 197 6.65 -62.99 -83.55
N THR A 198 6.84 -61.69 -83.76
CA THR A 198 7.33 -61.11 -85.01
C THR A 198 8.74 -61.58 -85.34
N GLY A 199 9.66 -61.54 -84.35
CA GLY A 199 11.04 -61.99 -84.53
C GLY A 199 11.13 -63.49 -84.77
N GLN A 200 10.37 -64.27 -84.01
CA GLN A 200 10.27 -65.72 -84.17
C GLN A 200 9.77 -66.09 -85.57
N ARG A 201 8.66 -65.51 -86.03
CA ARG A 201 8.13 -65.75 -87.38
C ARG A 201 9.09 -65.29 -88.47
N GLY A 202 9.75 -64.14 -88.31
CA GLY A 202 10.76 -63.66 -89.25
C GLY A 202 11.89 -64.65 -89.44
N PHE A 203 12.41 -65.22 -88.34
CA PHE A 203 13.45 -66.24 -88.36
C PHE A 203 12.97 -67.57 -88.98
N LEU A 204 11.75 -68.01 -88.65
CA LEU A 204 11.18 -69.23 -89.21
C LEU A 204 11.08 -69.19 -90.74
N ILE A 205 10.81 -68.01 -91.31
CA ILE A 205 10.71 -67.85 -92.76
C ILE A 205 12.07 -67.72 -93.41
N THR A 206 12.89 -66.79 -92.90
CA THR A 206 14.13 -66.38 -93.57
C THR A 206 15.30 -67.30 -93.24
N GLY A 207 15.31 -67.88 -92.04
CA GLY A 207 16.44 -68.60 -91.47
C GLY A 207 17.60 -67.69 -91.02
N GLU A 208 17.46 -66.37 -91.08
CA GLU A 208 18.51 -65.40 -90.77
C GLU A 208 18.44 -64.96 -89.30
N ASP A 209 19.54 -65.15 -88.56
CA ASP A 209 19.61 -64.81 -87.12
C ASP A 209 19.25 -63.35 -86.81
N SER A 210 19.49 -62.43 -87.76
CA SER A 210 19.14 -61.00 -87.61
C SER A 210 17.64 -60.73 -87.45
N PHE A 211 16.78 -61.72 -87.72
CA PHE A 211 15.33 -61.63 -87.45
C PHE A 211 14.96 -62.07 -86.03
N LEU A 212 15.86 -62.68 -85.25
CA LEU A 212 15.63 -63.00 -83.84
C LEU A 212 15.89 -61.84 -82.88
N GLU A 213 16.43 -60.71 -83.36
CA GLU A 213 16.69 -59.54 -82.52
C GLU A 213 15.43 -59.01 -81.81
N PRO A 214 14.26 -58.83 -82.47
CA PRO A 214 13.01 -58.48 -81.79
C PRO A 214 12.56 -59.52 -80.76
N TYR A 215 12.88 -60.80 -80.99
CA TYR A 215 12.56 -61.87 -80.05
C TYR A 215 13.36 -61.77 -78.76
N HIS A 216 14.67 -61.56 -78.86
CA HIS A 216 15.52 -61.42 -77.68
C HIS A 216 15.24 -60.10 -76.94
N ASN A 217 15.03 -59.00 -77.66
CA ASN A 217 14.73 -57.70 -77.07
C ASN A 217 13.37 -57.71 -76.37
N GLY A 218 12.33 -58.26 -77.00
CA GLY A 218 11.00 -58.40 -76.41
C GLY A 218 11.01 -59.28 -75.16
N GLN A 219 11.80 -60.36 -75.12
CA GLN A 219 11.95 -61.18 -73.90
C GLN A 219 12.53 -60.38 -72.73
N ALA A 220 13.57 -59.60 -72.97
CA ALA A 220 14.20 -58.80 -71.93
C ALA A 220 13.27 -57.68 -71.42
N GLN A 221 12.52 -57.05 -72.32
CA GLN A 221 11.61 -55.95 -71.99
C GLN A 221 10.35 -56.44 -71.27
N LEU A 222 9.80 -57.58 -71.70
CA LEU A 222 8.64 -58.22 -71.07
C LEU A 222 8.84 -58.45 -69.57
N VAL A 223 10.03 -58.93 -69.17
CA VAL A 223 10.36 -59.17 -67.76
C VAL A 223 10.33 -57.87 -66.95
N LYS A 224 10.84 -56.77 -67.53
CA LYS A 224 10.86 -55.46 -66.87
C LYS A 224 9.46 -54.91 -66.72
N ASP A 225 8.66 -54.93 -67.79
CA ASP A 225 7.33 -54.32 -67.79
C ASP A 225 6.33 -55.10 -66.93
N ILE A 226 6.42 -56.44 -66.91
CA ILE A 226 5.66 -57.28 -65.97
C ILE A 226 6.06 -56.99 -64.51
N THR A 227 7.34 -56.79 -64.23
CA THR A 227 7.81 -56.47 -62.88
C THR A 227 7.33 -55.09 -62.41
N ALA A 228 7.38 -54.10 -63.29
CA ALA A 228 6.86 -52.76 -63.03
C ALA A 228 5.34 -52.80 -62.78
N LEU A 229 4.58 -53.50 -63.63
CA LEU A 229 3.13 -53.63 -63.48
C LEU A 229 2.76 -54.39 -62.20
N ARG A 230 3.47 -55.46 -61.86
CA ARG A 230 3.26 -56.19 -60.59
C ARG A 230 3.43 -55.28 -59.37
N THR A 231 4.46 -54.45 -59.36
CA THR A 231 4.76 -53.55 -58.24
C THR A 231 3.64 -52.53 -58.03
N ARG A 232 2.98 -52.12 -59.11
CA ARG A 232 1.87 -51.18 -59.07
C ARG A 232 0.54 -51.82 -58.67
N LEU A 233 0.34 -53.08 -59.05
CA LEU A 233 -0.90 -53.83 -58.78
C LEU A 233 -0.93 -54.53 -57.41
N VAL A 234 0.02 -54.24 -56.49
CA VAL A 234 0.14 -54.95 -55.19
C VAL A 234 -1.18 -55.01 -54.41
N ASP A 235 -2.02 -53.98 -54.50
CA ASP A 235 -3.31 -53.88 -53.80
C ASP A 235 -4.52 -54.34 -54.63
N ASP A 236 -4.33 -54.75 -55.90
CA ASP A 236 -5.39 -55.18 -56.82
C ASP A 236 -5.28 -56.69 -57.10
N SER A 237 -5.86 -57.49 -56.20
CA SER A 237 -5.75 -58.96 -56.23
C SER A 237 -6.28 -59.58 -57.52
N ASP A 238 -7.32 -58.99 -58.10
CA ASP A 238 -7.96 -59.49 -59.32
C ASP A 238 -7.05 -59.25 -60.53
N LYS A 239 -6.42 -58.08 -60.62
CA LYS A 239 -5.46 -57.79 -61.71
C LYS A 239 -4.12 -58.50 -61.53
N LEU A 240 -3.66 -58.74 -60.31
CA LEU A 240 -2.50 -59.60 -60.07
C LEU A 240 -2.77 -61.03 -60.55
N ALA A 241 -4.00 -61.53 -60.39
CA ALA A 241 -4.39 -62.84 -60.91
C ALA A 241 -4.36 -62.87 -62.46
N LEU A 242 -4.84 -61.79 -63.11
CA LEU A 242 -4.72 -61.65 -64.56
C LEU A 242 -3.25 -61.55 -65.01
N LEU A 243 -2.40 -60.78 -64.31
CA LEU A 243 -0.97 -60.65 -64.65
C LEU A 243 -0.24 -61.98 -64.51
N LYS A 244 -0.57 -62.76 -63.49
CA LYS A 244 -0.05 -64.13 -63.33
C LYS A 244 -0.49 -65.06 -64.47
N GLN A 245 -1.70 -64.88 -65.00
CA GLN A 245 -2.16 -65.62 -66.18
C GLN A 245 -1.35 -65.21 -67.42
N VAL A 246 -1.11 -63.91 -67.63
CA VAL A 246 -0.25 -63.40 -68.72
C VAL A 246 1.15 -64.01 -68.63
N GLU A 247 1.79 -63.97 -67.46
CA GLU A 247 3.11 -64.58 -67.24
C GLU A 247 3.13 -66.08 -67.56
N SER A 248 2.10 -66.79 -67.09
CA SER A 248 1.97 -68.23 -67.34
C SER A 248 1.79 -68.54 -68.81
N LEU A 249 0.97 -67.76 -69.53
CA LEU A 249 0.72 -67.95 -70.97
C LEU A 249 1.95 -67.57 -71.80
N ALA A 250 2.62 -66.47 -71.47
CA ALA A 250 3.86 -66.04 -72.13
C ALA A 250 4.95 -67.10 -72.00
N PHE A 251 5.20 -67.59 -70.77
CA PHE A 251 6.17 -68.65 -70.52
C PHE A 251 5.78 -69.95 -71.26
N LYS A 252 4.50 -70.33 -71.22
CA LYS A 252 4.00 -71.51 -71.92
C LYS A 252 4.20 -71.40 -73.43
N TRP A 253 3.96 -70.22 -74.02
CA TRP A 253 4.19 -69.98 -75.45
C TRP A 253 5.68 -70.10 -75.81
N ILE A 254 6.55 -69.46 -75.03
CA ILE A 254 8.01 -69.51 -75.25
C ILE A 254 8.52 -70.96 -75.23
N GLU A 255 8.13 -71.74 -74.23
CA GLU A 255 8.63 -73.12 -74.04
C GLU A 255 7.98 -74.16 -74.96
N LYS A 256 6.70 -73.99 -75.29
CA LYS A 256 5.93 -75.02 -76.02
C LYS A 256 5.77 -74.74 -77.52
N ALA A 257 5.97 -73.50 -77.96
CA ALA A 257 5.87 -73.11 -79.36
C ALA A 257 7.17 -72.47 -79.84
N ALA A 258 7.55 -71.31 -79.28
CA ALA A 258 8.61 -70.49 -79.86
C ALA A 258 9.98 -71.19 -79.89
N LYS A 259 10.49 -71.68 -78.75
CA LYS A 259 11.79 -72.36 -78.67
C LYS A 259 11.86 -73.64 -79.53
N PRO A 260 10.89 -74.56 -79.47
CA PRO A 260 10.88 -75.73 -80.35
C PRO A 260 10.89 -75.36 -81.84
N GLU A 261 10.10 -74.36 -82.24
CA GLU A 261 10.01 -73.93 -83.64
C GLU A 261 11.32 -73.26 -84.11
N ILE A 262 11.90 -72.36 -83.31
CA ILE A 262 13.20 -71.72 -83.59
C ILE A 262 14.31 -72.79 -83.67
N ASN A 263 14.38 -73.72 -82.72
CA ASN A 263 15.39 -74.79 -82.71
C ASN A 263 15.23 -75.73 -83.92
N ALA A 264 13.99 -76.11 -84.26
CA ALA A 264 13.73 -76.93 -85.45
C ALA A 264 14.19 -76.22 -86.73
N ARG A 265 14.00 -74.90 -86.84
CA ARG A 265 14.50 -74.13 -87.97
C ARG A 265 16.02 -73.99 -87.98
N LEU A 266 16.67 -73.81 -86.83
CA LEU A 266 18.13 -73.83 -86.69
C LEU A 266 18.72 -75.17 -87.16
N GLU A 267 18.06 -76.29 -86.83
CA GLU A 267 18.44 -77.62 -87.31
C GLU A 267 18.21 -77.80 -88.83
N MET A 268 17.15 -77.21 -89.39
CA MET A 268 16.87 -77.22 -90.83
C MET A 268 17.82 -76.36 -91.67
N ASN A 269 18.34 -75.24 -91.14
CA ASN A 269 19.33 -74.40 -91.82
C ASN A 269 20.64 -75.15 -92.14
N ALA A 270 20.90 -76.30 -91.50
CA ALA A 270 22.04 -77.16 -91.78
C ALA A 270 21.90 -78.01 -93.07
N ASN A 271 20.73 -78.06 -93.73
CA ASN A 271 20.51 -78.78 -95.00
C ASN A 271 19.50 -78.04 -95.91
N PRO A 272 19.94 -77.42 -97.03
CA PRO A 272 19.13 -76.42 -97.73
C PRO A 272 18.31 -77.00 -98.89
N VAL A 273 17.00 -77.21 -98.72
CA VAL A 273 16.04 -77.21 -99.84
C VAL A 273 14.67 -76.62 -99.43
N THR A 274 14.14 -75.77 -100.32
CA THR A 274 12.79 -75.17 -100.42
C THR A 274 12.38 -74.09 -99.40
N MET A 275 12.87 -72.86 -99.60
CA MET A 275 12.22 -71.60 -99.17
C MET A 275 12.70 -70.36 -99.96
N ALA A 276 13.24 -70.55 -101.18
CA ALA A 276 13.93 -69.49 -101.92
C ALA A 276 13.01 -68.33 -102.35
N ASP A 277 11.76 -68.58 -102.72
CA ASP A 277 10.87 -67.55 -103.28
C ASP A 277 10.19 -66.68 -102.21
N VAL A 278 9.87 -67.24 -101.03
CA VAL A 278 9.32 -66.46 -99.90
C VAL A 278 10.43 -65.69 -99.18
N SER A 279 11.63 -66.30 -99.07
CA SER A 279 12.81 -65.61 -98.53
C SER A 279 13.22 -64.43 -99.41
N ALA A 280 13.19 -64.54 -100.75
CA ALA A 280 13.51 -63.43 -101.64
C ALA A 280 12.53 -62.23 -101.54
N MET A 281 11.24 -62.48 -101.23
CA MET A 281 10.25 -61.41 -101.04
C MET A 281 10.38 -60.71 -99.67
N ILE A 282 10.80 -61.43 -98.63
CA ILE A 282 11.05 -60.86 -97.28
C ILE A 282 12.47 -60.28 -97.16
N GLN A 283 13.45 -60.80 -97.92
CA GLN A 283 14.83 -60.31 -98.02
C GLN A 283 14.99 -59.04 -98.85
N ALA A 284 13.92 -58.56 -99.52
CA ALA A 284 13.89 -57.19 -100.00
C ALA A 284 13.87 -56.28 -98.76
N GLY A 285 15.06 -55.96 -98.22
CA GLY A 285 15.27 -55.26 -96.95
C GLY A 285 14.54 -53.91 -96.81
N THR A 286 13.89 -53.43 -97.86
CA THR A 286 12.95 -52.30 -97.89
C THR A 286 11.82 -52.43 -96.85
N GLY A 287 11.18 -53.60 -96.71
CA GLY A 287 10.07 -53.77 -95.76
C GLY A 287 10.51 -53.71 -94.30
N LYS A 288 11.58 -54.42 -93.97
CA LYS A 288 12.24 -54.38 -92.65
C LYS A 288 12.74 -52.97 -92.33
N ALA A 289 13.41 -52.31 -93.28
CA ALA A 289 13.94 -50.96 -93.08
C ALA A 289 12.85 -49.92 -92.79
N LEU A 290 11.71 -49.95 -93.49
CA LEU A 290 10.58 -49.04 -93.22
C LEU A 290 9.97 -49.27 -91.82
N LEU A 291 9.80 -50.53 -91.42
CA LEU A 291 9.27 -50.89 -90.09
C LEU A 291 10.26 -50.52 -88.96
N ASP A 292 11.55 -50.76 -89.15
CA ASP A 292 12.58 -50.39 -88.18
C ASP A 292 12.72 -48.87 -88.07
N GLN A 293 12.57 -48.13 -89.18
CA GLN A 293 12.48 -46.67 -89.16
C GLN A 293 11.24 -46.21 -88.39
N MET A 294 10.05 -46.79 -88.64
CA MET A 294 8.85 -46.45 -87.87
C MET A 294 9.01 -46.73 -86.38
N ARG A 295 9.55 -47.90 -85.99
CA ARG A 295 9.87 -48.22 -84.60
C ARG A 295 10.79 -47.15 -83.98
N THR A 296 11.84 -46.76 -84.69
CA THR A 296 12.77 -45.72 -84.24
C THR A 296 12.07 -44.37 -84.05
N GLU A 297 11.17 -43.98 -84.94
CA GLU A 297 10.40 -42.73 -84.80
C GLU A 297 9.41 -42.79 -83.62
N PHE A 298 8.74 -43.93 -83.40
CA PHE A 298 7.89 -44.13 -82.22
C PHE A 298 8.70 -44.06 -80.93
N ASP A 299 9.86 -44.73 -80.88
CA ASP A 299 10.75 -44.70 -79.71
C ASP A 299 11.24 -43.28 -79.44
N SER A 300 11.60 -42.52 -80.49
CA SER A 300 12.00 -41.11 -80.40
C SER A 300 10.87 -40.21 -79.87
N PHE A 301 9.64 -40.40 -80.37
CA PHE A 301 8.44 -39.70 -79.88
C PHE A 301 8.21 -39.99 -78.39
N ILE A 302 8.14 -41.28 -78.03
CA ILE A 302 7.85 -41.76 -76.67
C ILE A 302 8.95 -41.32 -75.70
N GLN A 303 10.22 -41.37 -76.11
CA GLN A 303 11.32 -40.90 -75.27
C GLN A 303 11.17 -39.40 -74.98
N THR A 304 10.92 -38.59 -76.01
CA THR A 304 10.78 -37.14 -75.85
C THR A 304 9.59 -36.78 -74.94
N GLU A 305 8.46 -37.46 -75.10
CA GLU A 305 7.29 -37.26 -74.24
C GLU A 305 7.53 -37.72 -72.80
N ASN A 306 8.26 -38.82 -72.59
CA ASN A 306 8.66 -39.25 -71.24
C ASN A 306 9.60 -38.23 -70.56
N GLU A 307 10.54 -37.65 -71.31
CA GLU A 307 11.42 -36.60 -70.80
C GLU A 307 10.63 -35.33 -70.42
N LEU A 308 9.69 -34.90 -71.26
CA LEU A 308 8.79 -33.77 -70.98
C LEU A 308 7.93 -34.01 -69.74
N ASN A 309 7.32 -35.20 -69.64
CA ASN A 309 6.48 -35.60 -68.53
C ASN A 309 7.30 -35.66 -67.22
N THR A 310 8.54 -36.19 -67.28
CA THR A 310 9.45 -36.21 -66.13
C THR A 310 9.75 -34.79 -65.65
N HIS A 311 10.08 -33.87 -66.56
CA HIS A 311 10.34 -32.47 -66.21
C HIS A 311 9.12 -31.80 -65.56
N ARG A 312 7.93 -31.97 -66.15
CA ARG A 312 6.68 -31.40 -65.59
C ARG A 312 6.27 -32.03 -64.27
N SER A 313 6.54 -33.33 -64.08
CA SER A 313 6.36 -34.01 -62.80
C SER A 313 7.25 -33.41 -61.71
N ASP A 314 8.49 -33.09 -62.04
CA ASP A 314 9.42 -32.45 -61.12
C ASP A 314 9.03 -30.99 -60.82
N ASP A 315 8.50 -30.25 -61.80
CA ASP A 315 7.92 -28.91 -61.59
C ASP A 315 6.75 -28.97 -60.58
N VAL A 316 5.83 -29.95 -60.72
CA VAL A 316 4.74 -30.16 -59.77
C VAL A 316 5.26 -30.50 -58.37
N LYS A 317 6.28 -31.36 -58.26
CA LYS A 317 6.90 -31.67 -56.94
C LYS A 317 7.55 -30.44 -56.32
N GLN A 318 8.19 -29.60 -57.13
CA GLN A 318 8.78 -28.35 -56.67
C GLN A 318 7.71 -27.37 -56.21
N ASP A 319 6.59 -27.25 -56.94
CA ASP A 319 5.44 -26.44 -56.54
C ASP A 319 4.85 -26.93 -55.21
N VAL A 320 4.71 -28.24 -55.02
CA VAL A 320 4.28 -28.86 -53.75
C VAL A 320 5.25 -28.50 -52.62
N PHE A 321 6.56 -28.62 -52.85
CA PHE A 321 7.57 -28.31 -51.85
C PHE A 321 7.56 -26.82 -51.47
N LEU A 322 7.48 -25.93 -52.45
CA LEU A 322 7.36 -24.49 -52.23
C LEU A 322 6.08 -24.15 -51.47
N ALA A 323 4.94 -24.75 -51.84
CA ALA A 323 3.66 -24.60 -51.15
C ALA A 323 3.78 -24.96 -49.66
N HIS A 324 4.36 -26.12 -49.37
CA HIS A 324 4.52 -26.62 -48.01
C HIS A 324 5.46 -25.73 -47.20
N THR A 325 6.60 -25.33 -47.79
CA THR A 325 7.61 -24.49 -47.14
C THR A 325 7.08 -23.10 -46.84
N LEU A 326 6.38 -22.46 -47.79
CA LEU A 326 5.76 -21.15 -47.59
C LEU A 326 4.67 -21.21 -46.51
N THR A 327 3.83 -22.25 -46.53
CA THR A 327 2.75 -22.40 -45.54
C THR A 327 3.32 -22.62 -44.13
N LEU A 328 4.32 -23.50 -43.98
CA LEU A 328 5.00 -23.71 -42.70
C LEU A 328 5.70 -22.43 -42.21
N GLY A 329 6.43 -21.75 -43.09
CA GLY A 329 7.13 -20.50 -42.78
C GLY A 329 6.17 -19.40 -42.32
N LEU A 330 5.05 -19.22 -43.02
CA LEU A 330 4.01 -18.26 -42.65
C LEU A 330 3.33 -18.62 -41.33
N THR A 331 3.09 -19.91 -41.07
CA THR A 331 2.49 -20.38 -39.82
C THR A 331 3.42 -20.12 -38.62
N LEU A 332 4.70 -20.46 -38.75
CA LEU A 332 5.70 -20.19 -37.72
C LEU A 332 5.90 -18.69 -37.50
N GLY A 333 5.95 -17.91 -38.59
CA GLY A 333 6.06 -16.45 -38.52
C GLY A 333 4.88 -15.80 -37.82
N SER A 334 3.65 -16.24 -38.11
CA SER A 334 2.44 -15.73 -37.46
C SER A 334 2.34 -16.13 -35.98
N LEU A 335 2.78 -17.34 -35.60
CA LEU A 335 2.94 -17.74 -34.20
C LEU A 335 3.96 -16.86 -33.45
N LEU A 336 5.12 -16.60 -34.05
CA LEU A 336 6.15 -15.73 -33.48
C LEU A 336 5.64 -14.29 -33.28
N ILE A 337 4.95 -13.74 -34.29
CA ILE A 337 4.36 -12.40 -34.18
C ILE A 337 3.28 -12.37 -33.10
N GLY A 338 2.42 -13.39 -33.03
CA GLY A 338 1.43 -13.54 -31.96
C GLY A 338 2.06 -13.55 -30.57
N LEU A 339 3.15 -14.31 -30.37
CA LEU A 339 3.90 -14.35 -29.12
C LEU A 339 4.52 -12.98 -28.77
N LEU A 340 5.15 -12.31 -29.74
CA LEU A 340 5.76 -10.99 -29.54
C LEU A 340 4.70 -9.92 -29.19
N LEU A 341 3.55 -9.95 -29.85
CA LEU A 341 2.41 -9.09 -29.53
C LEU A 341 1.88 -9.39 -28.12
N GLY A 342 1.75 -10.66 -27.75
CA GLY A 342 1.34 -11.08 -26.40
C GLY A 342 2.29 -10.57 -25.31
N ILE A 343 3.61 -10.72 -25.51
CA ILE A 343 4.64 -10.19 -24.60
C ILE A 343 4.56 -8.66 -24.52
N SER A 344 4.36 -7.98 -25.66
CA SER A 344 4.23 -6.52 -25.71
C SER A 344 2.99 -6.02 -24.96
N ILE A 345 1.84 -6.67 -25.13
CA ILE A 345 0.60 -6.39 -24.41
C ILE A 345 0.80 -6.63 -22.91
N SER A 346 1.38 -7.77 -22.51
CA SER A 346 1.67 -8.09 -21.10
C SER A 346 2.58 -7.06 -20.43
N ARG A 347 3.67 -6.65 -21.10
CA ARG A 347 4.57 -5.62 -20.59
C ARG A 347 3.92 -4.24 -20.55
N SER A 348 3.07 -3.91 -21.51
CA SER A 348 2.48 -2.58 -21.61
C SER A 348 1.23 -2.42 -20.74
N ILE A 349 0.52 -3.48 -20.36
CA ILE A 349 -0.72 -3.38 -19.58
C ILE A 349 -0.62 -4.13 -18.25
N THR A 350 -0.35 -5.43 -18.29
CA THR A 350 -0.38 -6.29 -17.10
C THR A 350 0.62 -5.85 -16.04
N ARG A 351 1.88 -5.59 -16.43
CA ARG A 351 2.92 -5.15 -15.48
C ARG A 351 2.59 -3.81 -14.78
N PRO A 352 2.24 -2.72 -15.50
CA PRO A 352 1.77 -1.50 -14.86
C PRO A 352 0.61 -1.73 -13.89
N LEU A 353 -0.37 -2.56 -14.27
CA LEU A 353 -1.52 -2.86 -13.43
C LEU A 353 -1.08 -3.54 -12.13
N THR A 354 -0.19 -4.53 -12.19
CA THR A 354 0.33 -5.19 -10.98
C THR A 354 1.08 -4.23 -10.07
N THR A 355 1.90 -3.33 -10.63
CA THR A 355 2.62 -2.32 -9.83
C THR A 355 1.64 -1.35 -9.16
N LEU A 356 0.60 -0.91 -9.87
CA LEU A 356 -0.44 -0.03 -9.30
C LEU A 356 -1.25 -0.73 -8.21
N THR A 357 -1.56 -2.01 -8.39
CA THR A 357 -2.22 -2.82 -7.36
C THR A 357 -1.33 -2.99 -6.12
N GLU A 358 -0.03 -3.24 -6.28
CA GLU A 358 0.91 -3.29 -5.17
C GLU A 358 1.00 -1.96 -4.42
N MET A 359 1.01 -0.83 -5.14
CA MET A 359 0.94 0.50 -4.52
C MET A 359 -0.36 0.68 -3.72
N GLY A 360 -1.50 0.31 -4.30
CA GLY A 360 -2.79 0.34 -3.62
C GLY A 360 -2.81 -0.53 -2.36
N ASN A 361 -2.26 -1.74 -2.41
CA ASN A 361 -2.16 -2.62 -1.25
C ASN A 361 -1.27 -2.05 -0.14
N LYS A 362 -0.15 -1.39 -0.49
CA LYS A 362 0.69 -0.67 0.48
C LYS A 362 -0.05 0.51 1.12
N MET A 363 -0.86 1.24 0.35
CA MET A 363 -1.71 2.30 0.91
C MET A 363 -2.73 1.73 1.89
N LEU A 364 -3.40 0.63 1.53
CA LEU A 364 -4.38 -0.04 2.39
C LEU A 364 -3.75 -0.59 3.69
N ALA A 365 -2.51 -1.05 3.65
CA ALA A 365 -1.76 -1.48 4.82
C ALA A 365 -1.30 -0.33 5.73
N GLY A 366 -1.47 0.94 5.31
CA GLY A 366 -0.99 2.11 6.04
C GLY A 366 0.50 2.42 5.83
N ASP A 367 1.19 1.66 4.98
CA ASP A 367 2.63 1.80 4.67
C ASP A 367 2.92 2.92 3.64
N ILE A 368 2.23 4.07 3.78
CA ILE A 368 2.25 5.16 2.80
C ILE A 368 3.64 5.81 2.67
N LYS A 369 4.46 5.75 3.73
CA LYS A 369 5.87 6.18 3.71
C LYS A 369 6.78 5.23 2.93
N GLN A 370 6.40 3.95 2.80
CA GLN A 370 7.16 2.94 2.06
C GLN A 370 6.83 2.94 0.55
N ILE A 371 5.83 3.71 0.13
CA ILE A 371 5.53 3.90 -1.29
C ILE A 371 6.65 4.77 -1.88
N PRO A 372 7.48 4.22 -2.79
CA PRO A 372 8.62 4.94 -3.33
C PRO A 372 8.19 6.25 -4.00
N ASP A 373 8.99 7.30 -3.86
CA ASP A 373 8.81 8.52 -4.64
C ASP A 373 9.05 8.24 -6.13
N ILE A 374 8.29 8.88 -7.02
CA ILE A 374 8.37 8.70 -8.47
C ILE A 374 9.81 8.90 -8.96
N GLN A 375 10.55 9.84 -8.38
CA GLN A 375 11.92 10.13 -8.80
C GLN A 375 12.91 8.99 -8.47
N THR A 376 12.57 8.13 -7.50
CA THR A 376 13.49 7.12 -6.96
C THR A 376 13.19 5.71 -7.49
N TYR A 377 11.98 5.46 -8.01
CA TYR A 377 11.56 4.13 -8.46
C TYR A 377 11.27 4.11 -9.97
N SER A 378 12.15 3.43 -10.70
CA SER A 378 12.14 3.38 -12.17
C SER A 378 10.77 3.01 -12.75
N ASP A 379 10.08 2.06 -12.11
CA ASP A 379 8.87 1.47 -12.70
C ASP A 379 7.68 2.44 -12.62
N ILE A 380 7.56 3.19 -11.53
CA ILE A 380 6.48 4.18 -11.35
C ILE A 380 6.73 5.40 -12.26
N SER A 381 7.99 5.83 -12.39
CA SER A 381 8.35 6.91 -13.34
C SER A 381 8.03 6.53 -14.79
N GLN A 382 8.28 5.28 -15.16
CA GLN A 382 7.96 4.77 -16.49
C GLN A 382 6.45 4.73 -16.72
N ILE A 383 5.65 4.30 -15.73
CA ILE A 383 4.19 4.29 -15.85
C ILE A 383 3.66 5.73 -15.98
N THR A 384 4.02 6.61 -15.05
CA THR A 384 3.52 8.00 -14.99
C THR A 384 3.94 8.87 -16.17
N SER A 385 5.04 8.54 -16.86
CA SER A 385 5.48 9.23 -18.09
C SER A 385 4.64 8.90 -19.33
N ARG A 386 3.81 7.85 -19.28
CA ARG A 386 3.02 7.41 -20.44
C ARG A 386 1.85 8.34 -20.70
N GLN A 387 1.52 8.51 -21.98
CA GLN A 387 0.39 9.33 -22.42
C GLN A 387 -0.92 8.54 -22.59
N ASP A 388 -0.93 7.26 -22.21
CA ASP A 388 -2.10 6.40 -22.27
C ASP A 388 -2.84 6.35 -20.92
N GLU A 389 -3.91 5.56 -20.88
CA GLU A 389 -4.73 5.38 -19.68
C GLU A 389 -3.92 4.81 -18.51
N MET A 390 -2.91 3.98 -18.78
CA MET A 390 -2.03 3.44 -17.72
C MET A 390 -1.21 4.56 -17.08
N GLY A 391 -0.73 5.52 -17.87
CA GLY A 391 -0.05 6.70 -17.33
C GLY A 391 -0.98 7.65 -16.57
N GLU A 392 -2.22 7.80 -17.02
CA GLU A 392 -3.25 8.59 -16.31
C GLU A 392 -3.59 7.98 -14.94
N ILE A 393 -3.82 6.66 -14.90
CA ILE A 393 -4.04 5.95 -13.63
C ILE A 393 -2.80 6.06 -12.74
N GLY A 394 -1.60 5.88 -13.30
CA GLY A 394 -0.36 6.03 -12.54
C GLY A 394 -0.17 7.41 -11.92
N ARG A 395 -0.43 8.48 -12.68
CA ARG A 395 -0.38 9.85 -12.17
C ARG A 395 -1.43 10.10 -11.09
N THR A 396 -2.61 9.50 -11.22
CA THR A 396 -3.69 9.60 -10.23
C THR A 396 -3.30 8.90 -8.92
N TYR A 397 -2.79 7.67 -9.00
CA TYR A 397 -2.30 6.93 -7.84
C TYR A 397 -1.14 7.64 -7.14
N ASP A 398 -0.22 8.21 -7.92
CA ASP A 398 0.86 9.00 -7.34
C ASP A 398 0.35 10.28 -6.65
N ALA A 399 -0.53 11.04 -7.31
CA ALA A 399 -1.12 12.23 -6.71
C ALA A 399 -1.84 11.89 -5.40
N LEU A 400 -2.53 10.75 -5.36
CA LEU A 400 -3.16 10.21 -4.16
C LEU A 400 -2.13 9.85 -3.08
N ALA A 401 -1.06 9.13 -3.44
CA ALA A 401 0.03 8.74 -2.53
C ALA A 401 0.67 9.97 -1.87
N ARG A 402 1.02 10.98 -2.68
CA ARG A 402 1.63 12.23 -2.22
C ARG A 402 0.68 13.01 -1.33
N TYR A 403 -0.59 13.12 -1.71
CA TYR A 403 -1.60 13.78 -0.90
C TYR A 403 -1.74 13.13 0.49
N PHE A 404 -1.89 11.80 0.55
CA PHE A 404 -1.96 11.08 1.83
C PHE A 404 -0.70 11.24 2.66
N ARG A 405 0.48 11.18 2.04
CA ARG A 405 1.76 11.41 2.73
C ARG A 405 1.79 12.79 3.39
N THR A 406 1.45 13.84 2.64
CA THR A 406 1.41 15.22 3.17
C THR A 406 0.45 15.34 4.35
N VAL A 407 -0.77 14.79 4.23
CA VAL A 407 -1.77 14.82 5.32
C VAL A 407 -1.28 14.08 6.56
N ILE A 408 -0.74 12.87 6.40
CA ILE A 408 -0.24 12.06 7.52
C ILE A 408 0.97 12.74 8.17
N GLU A 409 1.89 13.28 7.38
CA GLU A 409 3.06 14.00 7.91
C GLU A 409 2.65 15.23 8.73
N ASP A 410 1.66 16.00 8.25
CA ASP A 410 1.13 17.15 8.99
C ASP A 410 0.45 16.72 10.30
N ILE A 411 -0.38 15.68 10.27
CA ILE A 411 -0.99 15.10 11.50
C ILE A 411 0.09 14.62 12.48
N VAL A 412 1.13 13.96 11.99
CA VAL A 412 2.25 13.50 12.83
C VAL A 412 3.00 14.69 13.43
N GLN A 413 3.27 15.75 12.66
CA GLN A 413 3.94 16.95 13.16
C GLN A 413 3.13 17.65 14.25
N ILE A 414 1.81 17.82 14.04
CA ILE A 414 0.90 18.37 15.05
C ILE A 414 0.91 17.51 16.30
N SER A 415 0.78 16.19 16.15
CA SER A 415 0.74 15.25 17.27
C SER A 415 2.05 15.27 18.07
N GLN A 416 3.19 15.35 17.40
CA GLN A 416 4.50 15.50 18.04
C GLN A 416 4.66 16.86 18.73
N GLY A 417 4.14 17.93 18.13
CA GLY A 417 4.10 19.26 18.74
C GLY A 417 3.30 19.25 20.04
N LEU A 418 2.09 18.68 20.00
CA LEU A 418 1.23 18.49 21.15
C LEU A 418 1.90 17.63 22.23
N ALA A 419 2.54 16.52 21.85
CA ALA A 419 3.28 15.65 22.78
C ALA A 419 4.45 16.36 23.48
N LYS A 420 5.03 17.39 22.84
CA LYS A 420 6.06 18.28 23.43
C LYS A 420 5.47 19.45 24.21
N GLY A 421 4.14 19.54 24.34
CA GLY A 421 3.44 20.63 25.01
C GLY A 421 3.31 21.93 24.20
N ASN A 422 3.64 21.91 22.90
CA ASN A 422 3.47 23.08 22.04
C ASN A 422 2.02 23.13 21.52
N LEU A 423 1.16 23.92 22.19
CA LEU A 423 -0.26 24.09 21.83
C LEU A 423 -0.51 25.08 20.70
N ARG A 424 0.54 25.71 20.17
CA ARG A 424 0.45 26.68 19.06
C ARG A 424 0.79 26.06 17.70
N VAL A 425 1.06 24.75 17.64
CA VAL A 425 1.18 24.05 16.36
C VAL A 425 -0.15 24.08 15.63
N THR A 426 -0.13 24.26 14.31
CA THR A 426 -1.35 24.26 13.49
C THR A 426 -1.11 23.45 12.21
N PRO A 427 -2.17 22.81 11.68
CA PRO A 427 -2.07 22.11 10.40
C PRO A 427 -1.65 23.04 9.26
N GLN A 428 -0.53 22.74 8.62
CA GLN A 428 0.02 23.53 7.51
C GLN A 428 -0.39 22.99 6.14
N ALA A 429 -0.77 21.71 6.06
CA ALA A 429 -1.18 21.09 4.80
C ALA A 429 -2.57 21.56 4.35
N GLU A 430 -2.81 21.46 3.05
CA GLU A 430 -4.12 21.64 2.44
C GLU A 430 -4.89 20.31 2.47
N TYR A 431 -5.92 20.22 3.31
CA TYR A 431 -6.80 19.07 3.43
C TYR A 431 -7.97 19.22 2.45
N LYS A 432 -8.39 18.13 1.81
CA LYS A 432 -9.46 18.05 0.81
C LYS A 432 -10.46 16.96 1.18
N GLY A 433 -11.73 17.17 0.81
CA GLY A 433 -12.82 16.24 1.10
C GLY A 433 -12.99 16.03 2.61
N ASP A 434 -13.22 14.78 3.01
CA ASP A 434 -13.50 14.42 4.42
C ASP A 434 -12.34 14.71 5.38
N PHE A 435 -11.11 14.81 4.86
CA PHE A 435 -9.93 15.18 5.64
C PHE A 435 -10.03 16.61 6.24
N VAL A 436 -10.83 17.50 5.64
CA VAL A 436 -11.07 18.85 6.20
C VAL A 436 -11.67 18.77 7.61
N GLN A 437 -12.51 17.76 7.88
CA GLN A 437 -13.10 17.57 9.21
C GLN A 437 -12.03 17.23 10.26
N ILE A 438 -11.01 16.44 9.89
CA ILE A 438 -9.88 16.13 10.77
C ILE A 438 -9.10 17.39 11.08
N LYS A 439 -8.82 18.22 10.07
CA LYS A 439 -8.15 19.52 10.25
C LYS A 439 -8.90 20.40 11.25
N GLN A 440 -10.20 20.59 11.02
CA GLN A 440 -11.05 21.43 11.87
C GLN A 440 -11.15 20.89 13.30
N ALA A 441 -11.24 19.57 13.47
CA ALA A 441 -11.26 18.93 14.78
C ALA A 441 -9.93 19.15 15.54
N LEU A 442 -8.79 19.01 14.86
CA LEU A 442 -7.47 19.29 15.44
C LEU A 442 -7.33 20.77 15.84
N GLU A 443 -7.70 21.70 14.95
CA GLU A 443 -7.68 23.13 15.23
C GLU A 443 -8.56 23.51 16.44
N THR A 444 -9.77 22.95 16.50
CA THR A 444 -10.70 23.18 17.62
C THR A 444 -10.11 22.63 18.93
N ALA A 445 -9.55 21.42 18.90
CA ALA A 445 -8.94 20.81 20.08
C ALA A 445 -7.73 21.62 20.59
N LEU A 446 -6.84 22.04 19.69
CA LEU A 446 -5.68 22.88 20.02
C LEU A 446 -6.11 24.24 20.57
N SER A 447 -7.10 24.88 19.94
CA SER A 447 -7.65 26.15 20.42
C SER A 447 -8.22 26.04 21.83
N ASN A 448 -8.98 24.98 22.12
CA ASN A 448 -9.54 24.77 23.46
C ASN A 448 -8.44 24.53 24.51
N LEU A 449 -7.42 23.73 24.18
CA LEU A 449 -6.27 23.52 25.07
C LEU A 449 -5.50 24.82 25.32
N LEU A 450 -5.31 25.64 24.30
CA LEU A 450 -4.64 26.93 24.42
C LEU A 450 -5.42 27.88 25.35
N LEU A 451 -6.75 27.99 25.19
CA LEU A 451 -7.57 28.84 26.04
C LEU A 451 -7.48 28.45 27.52
N VAL A 452 -7.59 27.14 27.83
CA VAL A 452 -7.49 26.65 29.22
C VAL A 452 -6.12 26.94 29.81
N THR A 453 -5.05 26.71 29.05
CA THR A 453 -3.69 26.98 29.54
C THR A 453 -3.43 28.47 29.72
N GLU A 454 -3.93 29.34 28.84
CA GLU A 454 -3.84 30.79 28.99
C GLU A 454 -4.57 31.28 30.24
N ASP A 455 -5.78 30.79 30.51
CA ASP A 455 -6.53 31.14 31.72
C ASP A 455 -5.85 30.62 33.00
N ILE A 456 -5.30 29.40 33.01
CA ILE A 456 -4.52 28.87 34.14
C ILE A 456 -3.32 29.79 34.42
N VAL A 457 -2.57 30.17 33.37
CA VAL A 457 -1.42 31.06 33.49
C VAL A 457 -1.86 32.44 33.99
N GLN A 458 -2.93 33.01 33.43
CA GLN A 458 -3.45 34.32 33.80
C GLN A 458 -3.91 34.34 35.27
N VAL A 459 -4.67 33.34 35.71
CA VAL A 459 -5.13 33.23 37.09
C VAL A 459 -3.95 33.05 38.04
N SER A 460 -3.00 32.16 37.70
CA SER A 460 -1.80 31.92 38.51
C SER A 460 -0.93 33.18 38.65
N GLN A 461 -0.72 33.92 37.57
CA GLN A 461 0.00 35.20 37.59
C GLN A 461 -0.75 36.27 38.38
N GLY A 462 -2.08 36.34 38.23
CA GLY A 462 -2.92 37.25 39.01
C GLY A 462 -2.82 36.96 40.50
N LEU A 463 -2.90 35.69 40.90
CA LEU A 463 -2.71 35.25 42.28
C LEU A 463 -1.30 35.60 42.80
N ALA A 464 -0.26 35.33 42.01
CA ALA A 464 1.13 35.67 42.37
C ALA A 464 1.35 37.19 42.52
N ALA A 465 0.63 38.00 41.76
CA ALA A 465 0.62 39.46 41.88
C ALA A 465 -0.29 39.97 43.01
N GLY A 466 -0.94 39.09 43.78
CA GLY A 466 -1.86 39.43 44.87
C GLY A 466 -3.27 39.84 44.41
N ASN A 467 -3.61 39.69 43.12
CA ASN A 467 -4.95 39.95 42.60
C ASN A 467 -5.84 38.71 42.71
N LEU A 468 -6.58 38.60 43.81
CA LEU A 468 -7.49 37.48 44.11
C LEU A 468 -8.83 37.55 43.39
N ARG A 469 -9.05 38.58 42.56
CA ARG A 469 -10.29 38.76 41.77
C ARG A 469 -10.14 38.33 40.32
N VAL A 470 -8.95 37.83 39.94
CA VAL A 470 -8.72 37.27 38.60
C VAL A 470 -9.59 36.03 38.41
N LYS A 471 -10.25 35.92 37.26
CA LYS A 471 -11.06 34.77 36.89
C LYS A 471 -10.68 34.28 35.50
N PRO A 472 -10.86 32.97 35.21
CA PRO A 472 -10.84 32.46 33.85
C PRO A 472 -11.86 33.24 32.99
N ARG A 473 -11.49 33.60 31.76
CA ARG A 473 -12.34 34.38 30.86
C ARG A 473 -13.07 33.52 29.84
N ALA A 474 -12.50 32.37 29.46
CA ALA A 474 -13.06 31.52 28.44
C ALA A 474 -14.23 30.67 28.96
N GLU A 475 -15.13 30.32 28.04
CA GLU A 475 -16.13 29.27 28.26
C GLU A 475 -15.62 27.96 27.70
N TYR A 476 -15.80 26.89 28.47
CA TYR A 476 -15.28 25.57 28.16
C TYR A 476 -16.41 24.55 28.03
N GLY A 477 -16.17 23.52 27.22
CA GLY A 477 -16.99 22.30 27.21
C GLY A 477 -16.27 21.13 27.85
N GLY A 478 -17.02 20.12 28.28
CA GLY A 478 -16.47 18.87 28.82
C GLY A 478 -15.69 19.04 30.12
N ASP A 479 -14.62 18.27 30.28
CA ASP A 479 -13.86 18.18 31.54
C ASP A 479 -13.13 19.47 31.93
N PHE A 480 -12.88 20.37 30.97
CA PHE A 480 -12.24 21.67 31.24
C PHE A 480 -13.10 22.60 32.12
N ILE A 481 -14.41 22.35 32.21
CA ILE A 481 -15.29 23.06 33.16
C ILE A 481 -14.83 22.83 34.61
N GLN A 482 -14.34 21.63 34.94
CA GLN A 482 -13.87 21.32 36.30
C GLN A 482 -12.62 22.14 36.65
N ILE A 483 -11.71 22.36 35.68
CA ILE A 483 -10.53 23.20 35.88
C ILE A 483 -10.94 24.66 36.14
N LYS A 484 -11.90 25.19 35.36
CA LYS A 484 -12.46 26.54 35.59
C LYS A 484 -13.03 26.66 36.99
N GLN A 485 -13.89 25.72 37.39
CA GLN A 485 -14.50 25.70 38.72
C GLN A 485 -13.45 25.63 39.83
N ALA A 486 -12.43 24.78 39.69
CA ALA A 486 -11.36 24.67 40.68
C ALA A 486 -10.57 25.98 40.84
N LEU A 487 -10.25 26.67 39.73
CA LEU A 487 -9.60 27.99 39.76
C LEU A 487 -10.49 29.05 40.42
N GLU A 488 -11.78 29.07 40.08
CA GLU A 488 -12.76 29.99 40.69
C GLU A 488 -12.95 29.74 42.19
N THR A 489 -13.08 28.48 42.61
CA THR A 489 -13.15 28.10 44.03
C THR A 489 -11.88 28.52 44.76
N THR A 490 -10.70 28.26 44.19
CA THR A 490 -9.42 28.62 44.81
C THR A 490 -9.29 30.13 45.00
N THR A 491 -9.57 30.92 43.96
CA THR A 491 -9.53 32.40 44.05
C THR A 491 -10.56 32.95 45.05
N SER A 492 -11.77 32.37 45.07
CA SER A 492 -12.83 32.72 46.02
C SER A 492 -12.44 32.44 47.47
N ASP A 493 -11.94 31.23 47.77
CA ASP A 493 -11.53 30.82 49.11
C ASP A 493 -10.38 31.70 49.63
N LEU A 494 -9.38 31.98 48.78
CA LEU A 494 -8.29 32.88 49.10
C LEU A 494 -8.78 34.32 49.39
N SER A 495 -9.68 34.83 48.54
CA SER A 495 -10.26 36.17 48.74
C SER A 495 -11.01 36.24 50.07
N GLN A 496 -11.80 35.21 50.40
CA GLN A 496 -12.55 35.13 51.65
C GLN A 496 -11.60 35.13 52.85
N VAL A 497 -10.54 34.31 52.84
CA VAL A 497 -9.57 34.27 53.94
C VAL A 497 -8.89 35.63 54.13
N ILE A 498 -8.44 36.27 53.06
CA ILE A 498 -7.78 37.59 53.14
C ILE A 498 -8.73 38.68 53.63
N GLU A 499 -9.98 38.69 53.16
CA GLU A 499 -10.98 39.63 53.65
C GLU A 499 -11.22 39.48 55.16
N ASN A 500 -11.29 38.24 55.66
CA ASN A 500 -11.42 37.98 57.09
C ASN A 500 -10.19 38.44 57.89
N ILE A 501 -8.98 38.20 57.38
CA ILE A 501 -7.74 38.68 58.00
C ILE A 501 -7.77 40.21 58.11
N VAL A 502 -8.15 40.91 57.03
CA VAL A 502 -8.26 42.38 57.04
C VAL A 502 -9.30 42.86 58.05
N GLN A 503 -10.46 42.20 58.13
CA GLN A 503 -11.48 42.54 59.12
C GLN A 503 -10.98 42.36 60.56
N VAL A 504 -10.29 41.25 60.85
CA VAL A 504 -9.72 40.99 62.17
C VAL A 504 -8.66 42.03 62.52
N LEU A 505 -7.73 42.33 61.61
CA LEU A 505 -6.70 43.34 61.82
C LEU A 505 -7.27 44.75 62.02
N LYS A 506 -8.33 45.10 61.28
CA LYS A 506 -9.03 46.38 61.45
C LYS A 506 -9.67 46.48 62.84
N GLY A 507 -10.35 45.43 63.28
CA GLY A 507 -10.92 45.37 64.64
C GLY A 507 -9.85 45.50 65.73
N LEU A 508 -8.67 44.94 65.51
CA LEU A 508 -7.52 45.09 66.42
C LEU A 508 -6.97 46.51 66.44
N ALA A 509 -6.81 47.13 65.28
CA ALA A 509 -6.34 48.52 65.17
C ALA A 509 -7.29 49.52 65.83
N GLU A 510 -8.60 49.24 65.79
CA GLU A 510 -9.65 50.07 66.42
C GLU A 510 -9.79 49.82 67.94
N GLY A 511 -8.96 48.94 68.53
CA GLY A 511 -8.98 48.67 69.98
C GLY A 511 -10.13 47.78 70.45
N GLY A 512 -10.75 47.01 69.54
CA GLY A 512 -11.84 46.11 69.85
C GLY A 512 -11.41 44.99 70.80
N LYS A 513 -12.05 44.88 71.97
CA LYS A 513 -11.68 43.90 73.01
C LYS A 513 -12.01 42.44 72.68
N ASN A 514 -12.82 42.16 71.65
CA ASN A 514 -13.26 40.82 71.27
C ASN A 514 -13.33 40.68 69.74
N VAL A 515 -12.19 40.47 69.09
CA VAL A 515 -12.15 40.21 67.64
C VAL A 515 -11.87 38.74 67.41
N THR A 516 -12.91 37.96 67.13
CA THR A 516 -12.80 36.53 66.80
C THR A 516 -12.96 36.32 65.30
N ALA A 517 -12.06 35.53 64.72
CA ALA A 517 -12.15 35.15 63.31
C ALA A 517 -13.33 34.18 63.10
N GLN A 518 -14.41 34.64 62.45
CA GLN A 518 -15.64 33.84 62.26
C GLN A 518 -15.59 32.87 61.07
N ALA A 519 -14.63 33.02 60.16
CA ALA A 519 -14.52 32.16 58.98
C ALA A 519 -14.02 30.73 59.29
N GLU A 520 -14.39 29.78 58.42
CA GLU A 520 -13.89 28.41 58.45
C GLU A 520 -12.53 28.35 57.74
N TYR A 521 -11.45 28.28 58.52
CA TYR A 521 -10.09 28.15 57.99
C TYR A 521 -9.75 26.67 57.76
N ARG A 522 -9.18 26.34 56.60
CA ARG A 522 -8.76 24.97 56.24
C ARG A 522 -7.28 24.92 55.88
N GLY A 523 -6.65 23.77 56.10
CA GLY A 523 -5.22 23.56 55.81
C GLY A 523 -4.32 24.54 56.56
N ASP A 524 -3.33 25.10 55.86
CA ASP A 524 -2.35 26.02 56.45
C ASP A 524 -2.95 27.34 56.95
N PHE A 525 -4.13 27.74 56.46
CA PHE A 525 -4.82 28.95 56.92
C PHE A 525 -5.22 28.90 58.40
N ILE A 526 -5.29 27.71 59.00
CA ILE A 526 -5.52 27.53 60.44
C ILE A 526 -4.39 28.16 61.27
N GLN A 527 -3.14 28.12 60.77
CA GLN A 527 -2.02 28.75 61.46
C GLN A 527 -2.16 30.27 61.50
N ILE A 528 -2.64 30.88 60.40
CA ILE A 528 -2.91 32.32 60.34
C ILE A 528 -4.00 32.71 61.32
N LYS A 529 -5.09 31.92 61.39
CA LYS A 529 -6.14 32.10 62.40
C LYS A 529 -5.56 32.13 63.81
N ASN A 530 -4.81 31.09 64.18
CA ASN A 530 -4.24 30.96 65.53
C ASN A 530 -3.28 32.12 65.85
N ALA A 531 -2.47 32.56 64.88
CA ALA A 531 -1.56 33.69 65.06
C ALA A 531 -2.31 35.01 65.27
N LEU A 532 -3.39 35.25 64.51
CA LEU A 532 -4.26 36.42 64.68
C LEU A 532 -4.96 36.41 66.05
N GLU A 533 -5.47 35.26 66.48
CA GLU A 533 -6.10 35.10 67.80
C GLU A 533 -5.10 35.34 68.94
N MET A 534 -3.86 34.84 68.80
CA MET A 534 -2.79 35.09 69.77
C MET A 534 -2.39 36.57 69.81
N ALA A 535 -2.26 37.23 68.66
CA ALA A 535 -1.96 38.65 68.58
C ALA A 535 -3.08 39.50 69.21
N ALA A 536 -4.34 39.14 68.95
CA ALA A 536 -5.50 39.77 69.57
C ALA A 536 -5.47 39.67 71.09
N ALA A 537 -5.21 38.47 71.62
CA ALA A 537 -5.10 38.23 73.05
C ALA A 537 -3.95 39.04 73.68
N LYS A 538 -2.77 39.07 73.04
CA LYS A 538 -1.61 39.84 73.54
C LYS A 538 -1.83 41.34 73.51
N LEU A 539 -2.51 41.87 72.49
CA LEU A 539 -2.85 43.28 72.44
C LEU A 539 -3.87 43.65 73.52
N ALA A 540 -4.88 42.81 73.75
CA ALA A 540 -5.84 43.00 74.84
C ALA A 540 -5.14 43.01 76.22
N GLU A 541 -4.19 42.10 76.45
CA GLU A 541 -3.36 42.07 77.66
C GLU A 541 -2.54 43.37 77.81
N ALA A 542 -1.83 43.82 76.76
CA ALA A 542 -1.01 45.02 76.80
C ALA A 542 -1.82 46.32 77.01
N THR A 543 -3.01 46.42 76.39
CA THR A 543 -3.90 47.58 76.59
C THR A 543 -4.39 47.70 78.03
N ALA A 544 -4.70 46.58 78.68
CA ALA A 544 -5.08 46.57 80.09
C ALA A 544 -3.93 47.02 81.01
N GLN A 545 -2.71 46.55 80.77
CA GLN A 545 -1.53 46.97 81.54
C GLN A 545 -1.22 48.47 81.37
N ASN A 546 -1.31 49.00 80.15
CA ASN A 546 -1.08 50.43 79.90
C ASN A 546 -2.11 51.32 80.61
N ALA A 547 -3.37 50.87 80.72
CA ALA A 547 -4.41 51.62 81.43
C ALA A 547 -4.07 51.79 82.93
N ILE A 548 -3.58 50.73 83.57
CA ILE A 548 -3.10 50.75 84.96
C ILE A 548 -1.95 51.75 85.13
N GLN A 549 -0.93 51.66 84.27
CA GLN A 549 0.22 52.58 84.32
C GLN A 549 -0.17 54.05 84.10
N ASN A 550 -1.07 54.32 83.16
CA ASN A 550 -1.55 55.67 82.90
C ASN A 550 -2.31 56.25 84.10
N TRP A 551 -3.11 55.44 84.80
CA TRP A 551 -3.80 55.88 86.02
C TRP A 551 -2.80 56.29 87.10
N LEU A 552 -1.84 55.42 87.45
CA LEU A 552 -0.80 55.71 88.46
C LEU A 552 -0.01 56.99 88.14
N LYS A 553 0.46 57.14 86.89
CA LYS A 553 1.27 58.28 86.46
C LYS A 553 0.48 59.59 86.46
N THR A 554 -0.81 59.53 86.13
CA THR A 554 -1.71 60.70 86.17
C THR A 554 -1.87 61.19 87.61
N GLY A 555 -2.17 60.28 88.55
CA GLY A 555 -2.29 60.62 89.97
C GLY A 555 -1.01 61.24 90.52
N GLN A 556 0.16 60.68 90.17
CA GLN A 556 1.45 61.20 90.64
C GLN A 556 1.72 62.61 90.11
N THR A 557 1.42 62.84 88.84
CA THR A 557 1.61 64.14 88.20
C THR A 557 0.71 65.20 88.86
N GLN A 558 -0.59 64.89 89.04
CA GLN A 558 -1.53 65.81 89.66
C GLN A 558 -1.17 66.12 91.12
N LEU A 559 -0.75 65.13 91.91
CA LEU A 559 -0.27 65.39 93.27
C LEU A 559 0.96 66.30 93.28
N ASN A 560 1.94 66.02 92.43
CA ASN A 560 3.16 66.83 92.34
C ASN A 560 2.85 68.29 91.95
N GLU A 561 1.76 68.55 91.23
CA GLU A 561 1.25 69.91 90.99
C GLU A 561 0.68 70.55 92.26
N GLN A 562 -0.11 69.81 93.05
CA GLN A 562 -0.66 70.30 94.33
C GLN A 562 0.42 70.66 95.35
N ILE A 563 1.52 69.91 95.32
CA ILE A 563 2.65 70.06 96.25
C ILE A 563 3.60 71.21 95.84
N ARG A 564 3.54 71.68 94.59
CA ARG A 564 4.52 72.63 94.05
C ARG A 564 4.36 74.04 94.62
N GLY A 565 5.51 74.72 94.76
CA GLY A 565 5.59 76.14 95.10
C GLY A 565 5.91 76.42 96.57
N GLU A 566 6.06 77.70 96.91
CA GLU A 566 6.35 78.14 98.27
C GLU A 566 5.07 78.27 99.09
N GLN A 567 4.51 77.12 99.52
CA GLN A 567 3.31 77.09 100.34
C GLN A 567 3.65 77.03 101.84
N ALA A 568 2.77 77.60 102.67
CA ALA A 568 2.80 77.38 104.11
C ALA A 568 2.40 75.93 104.45
N VAL A 569 2.97 75.36 105.50
CA VAL A 569 2.80 73.93 105.84
C VAL A 569 1.34 73.52 105.99
N MET A 570 0.50 74.38 106.58
CA MET A 570 -0.93 74.13 106.76
C MET A 570 -1.70 74.12 105.43
N THR A 571 -1.38 75.04 104.51
CA THR A 571 -1.98 75.08 103.16
C THR A 571 -1.59 73.85 102.35
N LEU A 572 -0.31 73.46 102.42
CA LEU A 572 0.21 72.27 101.74
C LEU A 572 -0.47 71.00 102.26
N ALA A 573 -0.57 70.84 103.58
CA ALA A 573 -1.25 69.69 104.20
C ALA A 573 -2.73 69.60 103.78
N LYS A 574 -3.44 70.73 103.69
CA LYS A 574 -4.83 70.78 103.23
C LYS A 574 -4.96 70.40 101.75
N ASN A 575 -4.07 70.87 100.88
CA ASN A 575 -4.07 70.53 99.46
C ASN A 575 -3.81 69.04 99.25
N ILE A 576 -2.83 68.48 99.97
CA ILE A 576 -2.48 67.06 99.90
C ILE A 576 -3.66 66.19 100.33
N ILE A 577 -4.22 66.40 101.53
CA ILE A 577 -5.32 65.54 102.00
C ILE A 577 -6.56 65.66 101.12
N THR A 578 -6.87 66.86 100.62
CA THR A 578 -7.98 67.09 99.69
C THR A 578 -7.79 66.31 98.39
N PHE A 579 -6.59 66.37 97.79
CA PHE A 579 -6.29 65.65 96.57
C PHE A 579 -6.34 64.13 96.79
N LEU A 580 -5.71 63.62 97.84
CA LEU A 580 -5.68 62.18 98.11
C LEU A 580 -7.08 61.62 98.34
N THR A 581 -7.88 62.28 99.17
CA THR A 581 -9.24 61.83 99.43
C THR A 581 -10.09 61.89 98.15
N THR A 582 -9.92 62.90 97.30
CA THR A 582 -10.66 63.01 96.03
C THR A 582 -10.20 61.99 94.99
N TYR A 583 -8.90 61.84 94.77
CA TYR A 583 -8.33 60.99 93.73
C TYR A 583 -8.52 59.50 94.02
N LEU A 584 -8.52 59.13 95.31
CA LEU A 584 -8.84 57.78 95.77
C LEU A 584 -10.34 57.51 95.86
N GLU A 585 -11.19 58.51 95.59
CA GLU A 585 -12.65 58.46 95.79
C GLU A 585 -13.04 58.07 97.23
N ALA A 586 -12.21 58.45 98.19
CA ALA A 586 -12.46 58.26 99.62
C ALA A 586 -13.34 59.38 100.18
N GLN A 587 -13.93 59.16 101.36
CA GLN A 587 -14.95 60.06 101.90
C GLN A 587 -14.42 61.01 102.96
N VAL A 588 -13.41 60.59 103.73
CA VAL A 588 -12.83 61.40 104.80
C VAL A 588 -11.32 61.27 104.84
N GLY A 589 -10.62 62.33 105.23
CA GLY A 589 -9.17 62.33 105.36
C GLY A 589 -8.70 63.24 106.48
N VAL A 590 -7.63 62.86 107.17
CA VAL A 590 -7.01 63.63 108.23
C VAL A 590 -5.49 63.61 108.05
N PHE A 591 -4.86 64.75 108.31
CA PHE A 591 -3.43 64.96 108.15
C PHE A 591 -2.84 65.43 109.47
N TYR A 592 -1.93 64.64 110.03
CA TYR A 592 -1.22 64.91 111.27
C TYR A 592 0.25 65.27 110.98
N LEU A 593 0.78 66.29 111.66
CA LEU A 593 2.19 66.70 111.59
C LEU A 593 2.89 66.48 112.93
N LEU A 594 4.14 66.05 112.91
CA LEU A 594 4.96 65.86 114.11
C LEU A 594 5.58 67.19 114.59
N GLU A 595 5.28 67.61 115.82
CA GLU A 595 5.82 68.82 116.46
C GLU A 595 6.62 68.51 117.74
N GLU A 596 7.65 69.31 118.03
CA GLU A 596 8.49 69.25 119.25
C GLU A 596 8.21 70.47 120.14
N GLU A 597 7.87 70.27 121.43
CA GLU A 597 7.54 71.37 122.35
C GLU A 597 8.66 71.61 123.39
N LYS A 598 9.21 72.85 123.48
CA LYS A 598 10.23 73.26 124.48
C LYS A 598 9.58 74.01 125.65
N ARG A 599 9.87 73.64 126.91
CA ARG A 599 9.25 74.28 128.10
C ARG A 599 10.04 75.49 128.66
N ALA A 600 9.34 76.59 128.98
CA ALA A 600 9.86 77.82 129.57
C ALA A 600 10.34 77.68 131.05
N LYS A 601 11.40 78.39 131.44
CA LYS A 601 12.12 78.29 132.74
C LYS A 601 11.53 79.19 133.87
N GLY A 602 11.45 78.65 135.10
CA GLY A 602 11.39 79.36 136.40
C GLY A 602 10.04 79.18 137.13
N PHE A 603 9.92 78.78 138.41
CA PHE A 603 10.82 78.73 139.57
C PHE A 603 10.77 77.36 140.27
N ALA A 604 11.90 76.93 140.84
CA ALA A 604 12.10 75.63 141.47
C ALA A 604 11.67 75.59 142.95
N GLN A 605 11.09 74.46 143.38
CA GLN A 605 11.23 73.94 144.74
C GLN A 605 11.77 72.49 144.66
N LYS A 606 12.78 72.22 145.47
CA LYS A 606 13.78 71.14 145.35
C LYS A 606 13.20 69.72 145.28
N GLY A 607 13.69 68.94 144.30
CA GLY A 607 13.88 67.49 144.41
C GLY A 607 13.04 66.62 143.45
N LYS A 608 13.41 66.56 142.16
CA LYS A 608 13.38 65.37 141.29
C LYS A 608 13.96 65.69 139.91
N GLU A 609 14.67 64.72 139.35
CA GLU A 609 15.51 64.78 138.15
C GLU A 609 14.76 65.18 136.88
N ALA A 610 15.50 65.80 135.95
CA ALA A 610 15.03 66.30 134.66
C ALA A 610 14.72 65.15 133.68
N MET A 611 13.60 65.24 132.94
CA MET A 611 13.23 64.33 131.85
C MET A 611 12.79 65.13 130.61
N SER A 612 13.18 64.62 129.43
CA SER A 612 13.31 65.25 128.10
C SER A 612 12.04 65.78 127.41
N ASP A 613 12.23 66.60 126.37
CA ASP A 613 11.22 67.21 125.48
C ASP A 613 10.21 66.19 124.93
N ARG A 614 8.92 66.56 124.86
CA ARG A 614 7.83 65.70 124.34
C ARG A 614 7.57 66.00 122.86
N VAL A 615 7.49 64.95 122.04
CA VAL A 615 7.14 65.02 120.60
C VAL A 615 5.72 64.50 120.40
N ARG A 616 4.88 65.21 119.63
CA ARG A 616 3.47 64.85 119.41
C ARG A 616 3.04 65.02 117.95
N LEU A 617 2.16 64.14 117.49
CA LEU A 617 1.47 64.25 116.21
C LEU A 617 0.21 65.08 116.40
N LYS A 618 0.16 66.28 115.79
CA LYS A 618 -1.00 67.18 115.87
C LYS A 618 -1.76 67.22 114.56
N LEU A 619 -3.08 67.23 114.64
CA LEU A 619 -3.95 67.41 113.48
C LEU A 619 -3.71 68.80 112.85
N LEU A 620 -3.21 68.82 111.62
CA LEU A 620 -2.86 70.04 110.89
C LEU A 620 -3.90 70.40 109.82
N ALA A 621 -4.46 69.39 109.15
CA ALA A 621 -5.50 69.56 108.14
C ALA A 621 -6.42 68.35 108.08
N SER A 622 -7.60 68.53 107.51
CA SER A 622 -8.55 67.43 107.30
C SER A 622 -9.44 67.69 106.08
N TYR A 623 -10.08 66.64 105.57
CA TYR A 623 -11.08 66.66 104.51
C TYR A 623 -12.34 65.97 105.02
N ALA A 624 -13.48 66.69 105.03
CA ALA A 624 -14.77 66.21 105.50
C ALA A 624 -14.77 65.58 106.93
N TYR A 625 -13.88 66.04 107.80
CA TYR A 625 -13.75 65.58 109.18
C TYR A 625 -14.32 66.61 110.17
N THR A 626 -15.18 66.16 111.08
CA THR A 626 -15.77 66.98 112.15
C THR A 626 -15.18 66.59 113.50
N GLN A 627 -14.63 67.56 114.25
CA GLN A 627 -14.04 67.32 115.56
C GLN A 627 -15.10 66.95 116.62
N ARG A 628 -14.89 65.84 117.35
CA ARG A 628 -15.76 65.42 118.47
C ARG A 628 -15.29 66.02 119.80
N LYS A 629 -16.22 66.52 120.62
CA LYS A 629 -15.94 66.99 121.99
C LYS A 629 -15.44 65.83 122.85
N GLY A 630 -14.21 65.92 123.36
CA GLY A 630 -13.64 64.97 124.34
C GLY A 630 -12.60 63.98 123.79
N MET A 631 -12.32 63.98 122.48
CA MET A 631 -11.20 63.21 121.89
C MET A 631 -10.00 64.11 121.62
N THR A 632 -8.79 63.57 121.84
CA THR A 632 -7.53 64.29 121.64
C THR A 632 -7.19 64.35 120.14
N ASN A 633 -6.82 65.53 119.65
CA ASN A 633 -6.29 65.73 118.28
C ASN A 633 -4.75 65.70 118.26
N GLU A 634 -4.18 65.19 119.36
CA GLU A 634 -2.75 65.02 119.56
C GLU A 634 -2.49 63.60 120.02
N PHE A 635 -1.51 62.94 119.39
CA PHE A 635 -1.11 61.58 119.71
C PHE A 635 0.40 61.53 119.98
N GLU A 636 0.81 60.83 121.02
CA GLU A 636 2.22 60.49 121.25
C GLU A 636 2.66 59.35 120.30
N ILE A 637 3.96 59.23 120.04
CA ILE A 637 4.48 58.12 119.23
C ILE A 637 4.20 56.80 119.99
N GLY A 638 3.64 55.81 119.28
CA GLY A 638 3.14 54.56 119.85
C GLY A 638 1.72 54.63 120.44
N GLU A 639 1.05 55.78 120.40
CA GLU A 639 -0.32 55.95 120.91
C GLU A 639 -1.37 55.77 119.80
N GLY A 640 -2.27 54.78 119.96
CA GLY A 640 -3.34 54.50 119.00
C GLY A 640 -2.82 54.07 117.61
N LEU A 641 -3.72 53.91 116.63
CA LEU A 641 -3.30 53.52 115.27
C LEU A 641 -2.40 54.56 114.61
N ILE A 642 -2.65 55.85 114.88
CA ILE A 642 -1.87 56.98 114.36
C ILE A 642 -0.44 56.96 114.90
N GLY A 643 -0.27 56.89 116.22
CA GLY A 643 1.05 56.80 116.84
C GLY A 643 1.76 55.48 116.57
N GLN A 644 1.03 54.36 116.45
CA GLN A 644 1.62 53.06 116.12
C GLN A 644 2.15 53.02 114.68
N ALA A 645 1.39 53.52 113.70
CA ALA A 645 1.85 53.64 112.31
C ALA A 645 3.11 54.52 112.22
N ALA A 646 3.20 55.56 113.05
CA ALA A 646 4.38 56.41 113.13
C ALA A 646 5.58 55.68 113.77
N LEU A 647 5.36 54.87 114.80
CA LEU A 647 6.41 54.09 115.46
C LEU A 647 6.99 53.04 114.51
N GLU A 648 6.13 52.31 113.81
CA GLU A 648 6.52 51.20 112.92
C GLU A 648 6.98 51.67 111.54
N LYS A 649 6.70 52.93 111.16
CA LYS A 649 6.97 53.49 109.83
C LYS A 649 6.31 52.71 108.69
N GLN A 650 5.20 52.04 109.00
CA GLN A 650 4.43 51.24 108.05
C GLN A 650 2.98 51.69 108.04
N ARG A 651 2.33 51.52 106.89
CA ARG A 651 0.89 51.76 106.77
C ARG A 651 0.12 50.68 107.53
N ILE A 652 -0.99 51.07 108.13
CA ILE A 652 -1.96 50.18 108.75
C ILE A 652 -3.26 50.29 107.96
N ILE A 653 -3.83 49.15 107.60
CA ILE A 653 -5.13 49.09 106.92
C ILE A 653 -6.09 48.38 107.86
N VAL A 654 -7.22 49.03 108.14
CA VAL A 654 -8.33 48.44 108.87
C VAL A 654 -9.47 48.26 107.89
N ASN A 655 -9.73 47.00 107.56
CA ASN A 655 -10.94 46.60 106.85
C ASN A 655 -12.01 46.35 107.91
N GLU A 656 -13.25 46.80 107.67
CA GLU A 656 -14.37 46.72 108.60
C GLU A 656 -14.18 47.55 109.89
N VAL A 657 -14.11 48.87 109.71
CA VAL A 657 -14.02 49.81 110.84
C VAL A 657 -15.27 49.68 111.74
N PRO A 658 -15.10 49.54 113.08
CA PRO A 658 -16.23 49.47 114.02
C PRO A 658 -17.13 50.71 113.98
N GLU A 659 -18.45 50.53 114.18
CA GLU A 659 -19.46 51.60 114.06
C GLU A 659 -19.20 52.83 114.95
N ASP A 660 -18.52 52.64 116.08
CA ASP A 660 -18.26 53.70 117.06
C ASP A 660 -16.99 54.52 116.78
N TYR A 661 -16.18 54.10 115.80
CA TYR A 661 -14.82 54.63 115.57
C TYR A 661 -14.82 56.06 115.01
N ILE A 662 -15.52 56.28 113.88
CA ILE A 662 -15.61 57.59 113.22
C ILE A 662 -16.96 57.73 112.48
N GLN A 663 -17.60 58.89 112.56
CA GLN A 663 -18.82 59.20 111.81
C GLN A 663 -18.57 60.35 110.85
N ILE A 664 -18.85 60.09 109.57
CA ILE A 664 -18.86 61.08 108.51
C ILE A 664 -20.24 61.73 108.52
N GLN A 665 -20.28 63.02 108.84
CA GLN A 665 -21.52 63.78 108.89
C GLN A 665 -21.75 64.54 107.59
N SER A 666 -22.97 64.45 107.08
CA SER A 666 -23.50 65.29 106.01
C SER A 666 -24.72 66.05 106.52
N GLY A 667 -25.14 67.10 105.81
CA GLY A 667 -26.42 67.77 106.08
C GLY A 667 -27.64 66.85 105.92
N LEU A 668 -27.47 65.64 105.39
CA LEU A 668 -28.52 64.65 105.15
C LEU A 668 -28.47 63.42 106.06
N GLY A 669 -27.37 63.16 106.78
CA GLY A 669 -27.23 61.96 107.60
C GLY A 669 -25.78 61.67 108.02
N GLU A 670 -25.59 60.58 108.77
CA GLU A 670 -24.29 60.13 109.28
C GLU A 670 -23.98 58.72 108.77
N ALA A 671 -22.73 58.45 108.41
CA ALA A 671 -22.27 57.14 107.94
C ALA A 671 -20.84 56.85 108.41
N VAL A 672 -20.50 55.57 108.56
CA VAL A 672 -19.17 55.10 109.01
C VAL A 672 -18.38 54.58 107.80
N PRO A 673 -17.12 55.00 107.58
CA PRO A 673 -16.29 54.43 106.53
C PRO A 673 -16.05 52.95 106.81
N GLN A 674 -16.16 52.08 105.81
CA GLN A 674 -15.93 50.64 105.99
C GLN A 674 -14.43 50.31 106.03
N ASN A 675 -13.60 51.14 105.42
CA ASN A 675 -12.16 50.92 105.27
C ASN A 675 -11.42 52.15 105.76
N LEU A 676 -10.33 51.93 106.48
CA LEU A 676 -9.46 52.98 106.98
C LEU A 676 -8.02 52.65 106.61
N ILE A 677 -7.30 53.62 106.08
CA ILE A 677 -5.85 53.54 105.87
C ILE A 677 -5.16 54.62 106.68
N VAL A 678 -4.18 54.20 107.48
CA VAL A 678 -3.30 55.07 108.24
C VAL A 678 -1.91 54.91 107.66
N ILE A 679 -1.36 55.96 107.05
CA ILE A 679 -0.10 55.89 106.33
C ILE A 679 0.88 56.98 106.80
N PRO A 680 2.09 56.59 107.26
CA PRO A 680 3.12 57.56 107.60
C PRO A 680 3.76 58.15 106.34
N PHE A 681 4.08 59.45 106.39
CA PHE A 681 4.98 60.06 105.42
C PHE A 681 6.31 60.45 106.08
N LEU A 682 7.40 60.14 105.39
CA LEU A 682 8.75 60.18 105.93
C LEU A 682 9.65 61.10 105.12
N TYR A 683 10.64 61.69 105.79
CA TYR A 683 11.77 62.37 105.17
C TYR A 683 13.06 61.86 105.81
N GLU A 684 14.03 61.43 104.99
CA GLU A 684 15.28 60.80 105.46
C GLU A 684 15.03 59.71 106.53
N ASN A 685 14.04 58.85 106.27
CA ASN A 685 13.61 57.77 107.15
C ASN A 685 13.09 58.23 108.54
N THR A 686 12.82 59.53 108.71
CA THR A 686 12.23 60.11 109.92
C THR A 686 10.76 60.42 109.64
N VAL A 687 9.86 60.00 110.54
CA VAL A 687 8.43 60.30 110.38
C VAL A 687 8.21 61.80 110.54
N LYS A 688 7.57 62.39 109.53
CA LYS A 688 7.19 63.81 109.57
C LYS A 688 5.72 63.99 109.91
N GLY A 689 4.91 62.97 109.66
CA GLY A 689 3.51 62.96 110.05
C GLY A 689 2.78 61.73 109.54
N ILE A 690 1.47 61.71 109.77
CA ILE A 690 0.57 60.62 109.42
C ILE A 690 -0.59 61.17 108.61
N ILE A 691 -0.99 60.43 107.58
CA ILE A 691 -2.23 60.64 106.86
C ILE A 691 -3.17 59.49 107.19
N GLU A 692 -4.40 59.82 107.53
CA GLU A 692 -5.47 58.86 107.79
C GLU A 692 -6.60 59.10 106.79
N ILE A 693 -7.07 58.08 106.08
CA ILE A 693 -8.12 58.19 105.06
C ILE A 693 -9.16 57.11 105.29
N GLY A 694 -10.43 57.51 105.35
CA GLY A 694 -11.58 56.62 105.45
C GLY A 694 -12.36 56.54 104.14
N SER A 695 -12.69 55.31 103.72
CA SER A 695 -13.43 55.01 102.49
C SER A 695 -14.58 54.02 102.73
N PHE A 696 -15.69 54.18 102.01
CA PHE A 696 -16.78 53.19 101.94
C PHE A 696 -16.40 51.98 101.10
N HIS A 697 -15.50 52.15 100.12
CA HIS A 697 -15.06 51.07 99.25
C HIS A 697 -13.69 50.56 99.68
N ALA A 698 -13.44 49.27 99.45
CA ALA A 698 -12.13 48.68 99.64
C ALA A 698 -11.09 49.41 98.79
N ILE A 699 -9.96 49.75 99.40
CA ILE A 699 -8.86 50.40 98.67
C ILE A 699 -8.23 49.36 97.75
N THR A 700 -8.26 49.65 96.44
CA THR A 700 -7.75 48.75 95.40
C THR A 700 -6.22 48.64 95.44
N GLU A 701 -5.65 47.57 94.90
CA GLU A 701 -4.18 47.40 94.83
C GLU A 701 -3.50 48.57 94.11
N ILE A 702 -4.08 49.06 93.01
CA ILE A 702 -3.55 50.22 92.27
C ILE A 702 -3.59 51.50 93.11
N GLN A 703 -4.61 51.70 93.94
CA GLN A 703 -4.71 52.83 94.87
C GLN A 703 -3.69 52.73 96.01
N LEU A 704 -3.43 51.52 96.54
CA LEU A 704 -2.39 51.29 97.54
C LEU A 704 -0.99 51.54 96.96
N GLU A 705 -0.71 51.00 95.77
CA GLU A 705 0.54 51.24 95.05
C GLU A 705 0.74 52.73 94.77
N PHE A 706 -0.32 53.43 94.36
CA PHE A 706 -0.29 54.87 94.18
C PHE A 706 0.15 55.57 95.46
N LEU A 707 -0.52 55.30 96.59
CA LEU A 707 -0.22 55.89 97.89
C LEU A 707 1.24 55.65 98.31
N ASP A 708 1.72 54.41 98.19
CA ASP A 708 3.10 54.05 98.53
C ASP A 708 4.12 54.86 97.70
N GLN A 709 3.86 55.07 96.41
CA GLN A 709 4.76 55.80 95.52
C GLN A 709 4.82 57.30 95.83
N ILE A 710 3.74 57.88 96.36
CA ILE A 710 3.67 59.34 96.58
C ILE A 710 4.03 59.80 97.98
N MET A 711 3.94 58.94 99.00
CA MET A 711 4.24 59.33 100.39
C MET A 711 5.65 59.91 100.59
N PRO A 712 6.71 59.41 99.93
CA PRO A 712 8.03 60.03 100.00
C PRO A 712 8.04 61.48 99.48
N ASN A 713 7.31 61.79 98.40
CA ASN A 713 7.22 63.14 97.84
C ASN A 713 6.50 64.10 98.79
N ILE A 714 5.42 63.62 99.42
CA ILE A 714 4.71 64.33 100.48
C ILE A 714 5.67 64.65 101.64
N GLY A 715 6.44 63.66 102.10
CA GLY A 715 7.39 63.86 103.20
C GLY A 715 8.48 64.88 102.92
N ILE A 716 9.04 64.90 101.71
CA ILE A 716 10.03 65.90 101.28
C ILE A 716 9.42 67.30 101.29
N ALA A 717 8.25 67.47 100.69
CA ALA A 717 7.65 68.79 100.55
C ALA A 717 7.18 69.37 101.88
N VAL A 718 6.56 68.54 102.71
CA VAL A 718 6.09 68.94 104.05
C VAL A 718 7.28 69.30 104.94
N ASN A 719 8.36 68.51 104.94
CA ASN A 719 9.58 68.84 105.68
C ASN A 719 10.19 70.17 105.24
N THR A 720 10.20 70.45 103.94
CA THR A 720 10.70 71.71 103.38
C THR A 720 9.85 72.90 103.82
N ALA A 721 8.52 72.77 103.76
CA ALA A 721 7.60 73.81 104.19
C ALA A 721 7.63 74.05 105.71
N ASP A 722 7.71 72.99 106.51
CA ASP A 722 7.81 73.06 107.98
C ASP A 722 9.13 73.72 108.42
N SER A 723 10.26 73.30 107.86
CA SER A 723 11.59 73.87 108.16
C SER A 723 11.66 75.36 107.83
N ARG A 724 11.05 75.77 106.70
CA ARG A 724 10.94 77.19 106.32
C ARG A 724 10.07 77.97 107.30
N THR A 725 8.94 77.40 107.72
CA THR A 725 8.04 78.05 108.70
C THR A 725 8.75 78.27 110.04
N LYS A 726 9.49 77.27 110.51
CA LYS A 726 10.32 77.37 111.74
C LYS A 726 11.44 78.42 111.60
N MET A 727 12.07 78.52 110.43
CA MET A 727 13.11 79.53 110.17
C MET A 727 12.54 80.95 110.11
N GLN A 728 11.38 81.16 109.48
CA GLN A 728 10.69 82.45 109.48
C GLN A 728 10.28 82.88 110.90
N ALA A 729 9.79 81.95 111.72
CA ALA A 729 9.45 82.22 113.12
C ALA A 729 10.66 82.67 113.96
N LEU A 730 11.84 82.04 113.76
CA LEU A 730 13.09 82.42 114.44
C LEU A 730 13.65 83.77 113.97
N ILE A 731 13.41 84.18 112.73
CA ILE A 731 13.84 85.49 112.19
C ILE A 731 12.92 86.61 112.68
N SER A 732 11.64 86.34 112.96
CA SER A 732 10.70 87.31 113.54
C SER A 732 10.84 87.51 115.06
N GLU A 733 11.65 86.71 115.75
CA GLU A 733 11.98 86.86 117.18
C GLU A 733 13.36 87.52 117.45
N GLN A 734 14.06 87.99 116.41
CA GLN A 734 15.21 88.91 116.49
C GLN A 734 14.81 90.31 116.05
#